data_AF-A0A9W6QZG0-F1
#
_entry.id   AF-A0A9W6QZG0-F1
#
_cell.length_a   1.000
_cell.length_b   1.000
_cell.length_c   1.000
_cell.angle_alpha   90.00
_cell.angle_beta   90.00
_cell.angle_gamma   90.00
#
_symmetry.space_group_name_H-M   'P 1'
#
loop_
_entity.id
_entity.type
_entity.pdbx_description
1 polymer ?
#
loop_
_entity_poly.entity_id
_entity_poly.type
_entity_poly.pdbx_seq_one_letter_code
_entity_poly.pdbx_strand_id
1 'polypeptide(L)'
;MQLLVLLGYPALTAAVWVKGFNWVSTSPNLVDVYLRSVAFGVAMFLGLCALPILFKWVLVGRWKPQEIRVWSMAYFRFWVVKTLIQRNPMMLFVGSPLYALYLRALGAKIGRGAVIFSRNVPVCTDLLRIGDDAVIRKDSFFNGYRAHDGVLQTGSVSLGKEALVGEATVLDIWTSLGDGAQLGHSSALHMGQAIPTGERWVGSPAQRAEKTNQMTVTARNVGTGRRVFFSAVQLVNLLLLGLPLTFAIANVAVPQVPELGPLLDSAPVSLTTWMFSREALVVSAVLFFGSGLVGLVLAGTVPRLLNLFIKPDKVYPLYGFHYRVQRAIARATNIRFYTTLFGGTSYIIYYLRWLGYRLRGVRQTGSNFGEMVKHDTPFLSAAGSGTMVADGLSIINADYSSTSFRLSQASIGPENFLGNMIAYPPQSKAGNNCLLATKLMVPVDGQVREGVGLLGAPSFKIPRSVKRDRQLLDVSRADELRRGLRAKTIYNTISMALFLLVRWAFFLCVTVVYLAAIDVWGSLGAFAVALATAVVVVFTVAYNVLVDRLFRPLQALVPQGCSIYNRAFWRHERFWKVSTLTYVLAFNGTPLKNVIWRLLGMRIGRQVFDDGLRVPERSFTTIGDHCTINVDTIIQCHSQEDGGFKSDRIVIGAGCTLGVSAFVHYGVTMGDGAVLATSSFLMKGEEMPPKAVWGGNPATEMREHSGDLHARKVIEDSLAAVLAPGG
;
A
#
# COMPACT_ATOMS: atom_id res chain seq x y z
N MET A 1 -16.32 -10.11 -19.52
CA MET A 1 -15.47 -11.12 -18.83
C MET A 1 -14.95 -10.64 -17.48
N GLN A 2 -14.11 -9.60 -17.39
CA GLN A 2 -13.55 -9.14 -16.09
C GLN A 2 -14.62 -8.79 -15.04
N LEU A 3 -15.73 -8.16 -15.43
CA LEU A 3 -16.86 -7.88 -14.53
C LEU A 3 -17.45 -9.16 -13.91
N LEU A 4 -17.60 -10.23 -14.71
CA LEU A 4 -18.11 -11.51 -14.22
C LEU A 4 -17.16 -12.13 -13.19
N VAL A 5 -15.85 -11.99 -13.36
CA VAL A 5 -14.88 -12.45 -12.36
C VAL A 5 -14.93 -11.59 -11.10
N LEU A 6 -15.05 -10.26 -11.24
CA LEU A 6 -15.13 -9.34 -10.10
C LEU A 6 -16.37 -9.56 -9.23
N LEU A 7 -17.50 -9.94 -9.82
CA LEU A 7 -18.75 -10.24 -9.11
C LEU A 7 -18.81 -11.71 -8.67
N GLY A 8 -18.46 -12.63 -9.56
CA GLY A 8 -18.58 -14.07 -9.36
C GLY A 8 -17.61 -14.63 -8.32
N TYR A 9 -16.37 -14.15 -8.26
CA TYR A 9 -15.39 -14.66 -7.28
C TYR A 9 -15.79 -14.34 -5.83
N PRO A 10 -16.12 -13.10 -5.45
CA PRO A 10 -16.64 -12.81 -4.11
C PRO A 10 -17.94 -13.54 -3.80
N ALA A 11 -18.87 -13.59 -4.76
CA ALA A 11 -20.16 -14.28 -4.59
C ALA A 11 -20.00 -15.78 -4.33
N LEU A 12 -19.12 -16.45 -5.10
CA LEU A 12 -18.79 -17.86 -4.89
C LEU A 12 -18.11 -18.08 -3.53
N THR A 13 -17.15 -17.23 -3.17
CA THR A 13 -16.45 -17.32 -1.88
C THR A 13 -17.44 -17.16 -0.72
N ALA A 14 -18.38 -16.23 -0.83
CA ALA A 14 -19.43 -16.01 0.16
C ALA A 14 -20.38 -17.22 0.25
N ALA A 15 -20.81 -17.78 -0.87
CA ALA A 15 -21.66 -18.99 -0.88
C ALA A 15 -20.98 -20.20 -0.21
N VAL A 16 -19.69 -20.41 -0.48
CA VAL A 16 -18.90 -21.46 0.19
C VAL A 16 -18.77 -21.17 1.69
N TRP A 17 -18.53 -19.90 2.05
CA TRP A 17 -18.44 -19.48 3.45
C TRP A 17 -19.71 -19.79 4.23
N VAL A 18 -20.88 -19.46 3.69
CA VAL A 18 -22.15 -19.70 4.38
C VAL A 18 -22.45 -21.19 4.49
N LYS A 19 -22.19 -21.98 3.44
CA LYS A 19 -22.34 -23.44 3.53
C LYS A 19 -21.47 -24.02 4.64
N GLY A 20 -20.22 -23.56 4.76
CA GLY A 20 -19.33 -23.98 5.84
C GLY A 20 -19.80 -23.51 7.21
N PHE A 21 -20.27 -22.26 7.33
CA PHE A 21 -20.82 -21.74 8.59
C PHE A 21 -22.00 -22.60 9.07
N ASN A 22 -22.96 -22.91 8.19
CA ASN A 22 -24.10 -23.77 8.53
C ASN A 22 -23.66 -25.18 8.94
N TRP A 23 -22.68 -25.76 8.23
CA TRP A 23 -22.12 -27.06 8.60
C TRP A 23 -21.47 -27.04 10.00
N VAL A 24 -20.78 -25.95 10.34
CA VAL A 24 -20.19 -25.75 11.67
C VAL A 24 -21.25 -25.54 12.75
N SER A 25 -22.27 -24.73 12.49
CA SER A 25 -23.27 -24.32 13.49
C SER A 25 -24.36 -25.35 13.77
N THR A 26 -24.53 -26.37 12.91
CA THR A 26 -25.51 -27.46 13.12
C THR A 26 -25.18 -28.39 14.29
N SER A 27 -23.97 -28.32 14.87
CA SER A 27 -23.60 -29.20 15.98
C SER A 27 -23.94 -28.56 17.34
N PRO A 28 -24.62 -29.29 18.25
CA PRO A 28 -24.90 -28.81 19.60
C PRO A 28 -23.68 -28.92 20.54
N ASN A 29 -22.61 -29.62 20.15
CA ASN A 29 -21.43 -29.86 20.98
C ASN A 29 -20.31 -28.85 20.64
N LEU A 30 -19.86 -28.08 21.65
CA LEU A 30 -18.78 -27.09 21.48
C LEU A 30 -17.47 -27.67 20.94
N VAL A 31 -17.13 -28.92 21.30
CA VAL A 31 -15.93 -29.61 20.77
C VAL A 31 -16.10 -29.91 19.29
N ASP A 32 -17.29 -30.36 18.87
CA ASP A 32 -17.57 -30.64 17.46
C ASP A 32 -17.67 -29.33 16.65
N VAL A 33 -18.28 -28.26 17.19
CA VAL A 33 -18.23 -26.92 16.59
C VAL A 33 -16.78 -26.45 16.39
N TYR A 34 -15.91 -26.66 17.38
CA TYR A 34 -14.49 -26.33 17.27
C TYR A 34 -13.81 -27.16 16.17
N LEU A 35 -13.98 -28.49 16.17
CA LEU A 35 -13.36 -29.38 15.18
C LEU A 35 -13.83 -29.09 13.76
N ARG A 36 -15.13 -28.85 13.55
CA ARG A 36 -15.70 -28.43 12.26
C ARG A 36 -15.17 -27.06 11.83
N SER A 37 -15.05 -26.12 12.76
CA SER A 37 -14.46 -24.79 12.46
C SER A 37 -13.02 -24.91 11.99
N VAL A 38 -12.23 -25.78 12.63
CA VAL A 38 -10.86 -26.11 12.22
C VAL A 38 -10.87 -26.74 10.83
N ALA A 39 -11.65 -27.81 10.62
CA ALA A 39 -11.69 -28.53 9.34
C ALA A 39 -12.08 -27.61 8.18
N PHE A 40 -13.14 -26.82 8.36
CA PHE A 40 -13.57 -25.87 7.34
C PHE A 40 -12.57 -24.73 7.14
N GLY A 41 -12.03 -24.17 8.22
CA GLY A 41 -11.01 -23.12 8.14
C GLY A 41 -9.75 -23.56 7.40
N VAL A 42 -9.28 -24.78 7.66
CA VAL A 42 -8.15 -25.41 6.95
C VAL A 42 -8.50 -25.60 5.47
N ALA A 43 -9.65 -26.19 5.15
CA ALA A 43 -10.08 -26.42 3.77
C ALA A 43 -10.19 -25.11 2.98
N MET A 44 -10.81 -24.08 3.57
CA MET A 44 -10.91 -22.75 2.96
C MET A 44 -9.54 -22.10 2.75
N PHE A 45 -8.68 -22.13 3.75
CA PHE A 45 -7.34 -21.56 3.65
C PHE A 45 -6.52 -22.25 2.56
N LEU A 46 -6.51 -23.58 2.53
CA LEU A 46 -5.81 -24.36 1.50
C LEU A 46 -6.40 -24.11 0.11
N GLY A 47 -7.73 -24.07 -0.01
CA GLY A 47 -8.42 -23.76 -1.26
C GLY A 47 -8.04 -22.38 -1.81
N LEU A 48 -8.10 -21.34 -0.96
CA LEU A 48 -7.71 -19.98 -1.33
C LEU A 48 -6.22 -19.88 -1.71
N CYS A 49 -5.34 -20.62 -1.02
CA CYS A 49 -3.92 -20.72 -1.32
C CYS A 49 -3.63 -21.43 -2.66
N ALA A 50 -4.32 -22.54 -2.92
CA ALA A 50 -4.10 -23.38 -4.10
C ALA A 50 -4.72 -22.77 -5.37
N LEU A 51 -5.82 -22.01 -5.25
CA LEU A 51 -6.55 -21.45 -6.38
C LEU A 51 -5.67 -20.63 -7.35
N PRO A 52 -4.88 -19.62 -6.94
CA PRO A 52 -4.01 -18.89 -7.86
C PRO A 52 -2.92 -19.77 -8.49
N ILE A 53 -2.42 -20.79 -7.76
CA ILE A 53 -1.42 -21.72 -8.30
C ILE A 53 -2.05 -22.52 -9.44
N LEU A 54 -3.21 -23.13 -9.20
CA LEU A 54 -3.95 -23.89 -10.21
C LEU A 54 -4.27 -23.01 -11.43
N PHE A 55 -4.84 -21.83 -11.21
CA PHE A 55 -5.23 -20.93 -12.29
C PHE A 55 -4.02 -20.42 -13.07
N LYS A 56 -2.89 -20.16 -12.42
CA LYS A 56 -1.64 -19.81 -13.11
C LYS A 56 -1.20 -20.92 -14.06
N TRP A 57 -1.14 -22.17 -13.58
CA TRP A 57 -0.67 -23.29 -14.40
C TRP A 57 -1.64 -23.68 -15.52
N VAL A 58 -2.95 -23.59 -15.28
CA VAL A 58 -3.98 -23.90 -16.29
C VAL A 58 -4.15 -22.77 -17.30
N LEU A 59 -4.26 -21.51 -16.84
CA LEU A 59 -4.55 -20.38 -17.72
C LEU A 59 -3.30 -19.78 -18.34
N VAL A 60 -2.11 -19.92 -17.77
CA VAL A 60 -0.91 -19.27 -18.33
C VAL A 60 0.18 -20.28 -18.62
N GLY A 61 0.37 -21.27 -17.75
CA GLY A 61 1.52 -22.17 -17.82
C GLY A 61 2.76 -21.51 -17.24
N ARG A 62 3.89 -21.55 -17.97
CA ARG A 62 5.14 -20.88 -17.57
C ARG A 62 5.18 -19.48 -18.16
N TRP A 63 5.46 -18.48 -17.31
CA TRP A 63 5.76 -17.13 -17.79
C TRP A 63 7.04 -17.15 -18.64
N LYS A 64 6.96 -16.52 -19.81
CA LYS A 64 8.08 -16.30 -20.74
C LYS A 64 8.18 -14.81 -21.04
N PRO A 65 9.38 -14.26 -21.31
CA PRO A 65 9.51 -12.90 -21.81
C PRO A 65 8.70 -12.77 -23.10
N GLN A 66 7.74 -11.85 -23.11
CA GLN A 66 6.83 -11.61 -24.23
C GLN A 66 6.08 -10.29 -24.04
N GLU A 67 5.48 -9.81 -25.13
CA GLU A 67 4.52 -8.72 -25.11
C GLU A 67 3.10 -9.24 -25.23
N ILE A 68 2.21 -8.76 -24.37
CA ILE A 68 0.79 -9.11 -24.36
C ILE A 68 -0.02 -7.85 -24.62
N ARG A 69 -0.69 -7.78 -25.76
CA ARG A 69 -1.58 -6.65 -26.07
C ARG A 69 -2.66 -6.52 -25.01
N VAL A 70 -2.81 -5.33 -24.45
CA VAL A 70 -3.85 -5.04 -23.46
C VAL A 70 -5.23 -5.23 -24.10
N TRP A 71 -6.20 -5.69 -23.31
CA TRP A 71 -7.56 -6.04 -23.75
C TRP A 71 -7.67 -7.30 -24.64
N SER A 72 -6.59 -8.03 -24.87
CA SER A 72 -6.63 -9.36 -25.50
C SER A 72 -7.09 -10.46 -24.52
N MET A 73 -7.37 -11.66 -25.05
CA MET A 73 -7.65 -12.84 -24.22
C MET A 73 -6.44 -13.28 -23.39
N ALA A 74 -5.23 -13.13 -23.93
CA ALA A 74 -3.99 -13.36 -23.18
C ALA A 74 -3.86 -12.38 -22.01
N TYR A 75 -4.21 -11.10 -22.23
CA TYR A 75 -4.28 -10.11 -21.16
C TYR A 75 -5.34 -10.47 -20.10
N PHE A 76 -6.52 -10.93 -20.52
CA PHE A 76 -7.55 -11.39 -19.58
C PHE A 76 -7.06 -12.54 -18.69
N ARG A 77 -6.40 -13.55 -19.27
CA ARG A 77 -5.79 -14.67 -18.53
C ARG A 77 -4.73 -14.17 -17.55
N PHE A 78 -3.85 -13.26 -17.99
CA PHE A 78 -2.89 -12.58 -17.12
C PHE A 78 -3.57 -11.85 -15.95
N TRP A 79 -4.61 -11.06 -16.24
CA TRP A 79 -5.31 -10.27 -15.25
C TRP A 79 -5.98 -11.15 -14.18
N VAL A 80 -6.64 -12.25 -14.58
CA VAL A 80 -7.25 -13.20 -13.63
C VAL A 80 -6.20 -13.74 -12.67
N VAL A 81 -5.08 -14.24 -13.20
CA VAL A 81 -3.98 -14.80 -12.39
C VAL A 81 -3.39 -13.74 -11.48
N LYS A 82 -3.11 -12.53 -11.99
CA LYS A 82 -2.63 -11.40 -11.19
C LYS A 82 -3.56 -11.09 -10.03
N THR A 83 -4.85 -10.93 -10.30
CA THR A 83 -5.84 -10.57 -9.27
C THR A 83 -5.93 -11.64 -8.18
N LEU A 84 -5.90 -12.92 -8.54
CA LEU A 84 -5.91 -14.01 -7.56
C LEU A 84 -4.63 -14.06 -6.73
N ILE A 85 -3.45 -13.88 -7.35
CA ILE A 85 -2.15 -13.84 -6.65
C ILE A 85 -2.11 -12.68 -5.65
N GLN A 86 -2.53 -11.48 -6.05
CA GLN A 86 -2.45 -10.27 -5.21
C GLN A 86 -3.47 -10.26 -4.07
N ARG A 87 -4.58 -10.99 -4.17
CA ARG A 87 -5.61 -11.12 -3.12
C ARG A 87 -5.41 -12.36 -2.23
N ASN A 88 -4.33 -13.10 -2.43
CA ASN A 88 -4.10 -14.36 -1.75
C ASN A 88 -3.73 -14.20 -0.25
N PRO A 89 -4.24 -15.05 0.66
CA PRO A 89 -3.93 -14.97 2.09
C PRO A 89 -2.45 -15.24 2.44
N MET A 90 -1.63 -15.78 1.52
CA MET A 90 -0.18 -15.95 1.69
C MET A 90 0.56 -14.64 1.97
N MET A 91 -0.06 -13.51 1.65
CA MET A 91 0.37 -12.16 2.05
C MET A 91 0.55 -11.96 3.56
N LEU A 92 -0.18 -12.70 4.39
CA LEU A 92 -0.05 -12.65 5.87
C LEU A 92 1.30 -13.21 6.35
N PHE A 93 1.94 -14.02 5.51
CA PHE A 93 3.17 -14.78 5.79
C PHE A 93 4.42 -14.15 5.19
N VAL A 94 4.35 -12.98 4.54
CA VAL A 94 5.52 -12.21 4.08
C VAL A 94 6.60 -12.16 5.17
N GLY A 95 7.87 -12.37 4.82
CA GLY A 95 8.98 -12.53 5.77
C GLY A 95 9.02 -13.88 6.51
N SER A 96 8.22 -14.88 6.11
CA SER A 96 8.31 -16.26 6.60
C SER A 96 8.70 -17.24 5.48
N PRO A 97 9.22 -18.43 5.84
CA PRO A 97 9.54 -19.47 4.87
C PRO A 97 8.34 -19.92 4.01
N LEU A 98 7.11 -19.81 4.52
CA LEU A 98 5.90 -20.20 3.78
C LEU A 98 5.68 -19.32 2.55
N TYR A 99 6.01 -18.03 2.65
CA TYR A 99 5.88 -17.11 1.52
C TYR A 99 6.84 -17.48 0.39
N ALA A 100 8.08 -17.86 0.71
CA ALA A 100 9.03 -18.36 -0.29
C ALA A 100 8.55 -19.67 -0.94
N LEU A 101 7.97 -20.60 -0.17
CA LEU A 101 7.41 -21.84 -0.72
C LEU A 101 6.24 -21.55 -1.67
N TYR A 102 5.35 -20.62 -1.31
CA TYR A 102 4.25 -20.20 -2.17
C TYR A 102 4.74 -19.62 -3.50
N LEU A 103 5.73 -18.71 -3.47
CA LEU A 103 6.30 -18.14 -4.68
C LEU A 103 7.00 -19.20 -5.54
N ARG A 104 7.66 -20.20 -4.94
CA ARG A 104 8.21 -21.37 -5.67
C ARG A 104 7.12 -22.19 -6.35
N ALA A 105 6.00 -22.43 -5.67
CA ALA A 105 4.86 -23.16 -6.25
C ALA A 105 4.22 -22.41 -7.44
N LEU A 106 4.31 -21.07 -7.44
CA LEU A 106 3.94 -20.24 -8.59
C LEU A 106 5.00 -20.23 -9.71
N GLY A 107 6.21 -20.74 -9.48
CA GLY A 107 7.27 -20.87 -10.51
C GLY A 107 8.58 -20.13 -10.19
N ALA A 108 8.65 -19.34 -9.12
CA ALA A 108 9.86 -18.56 -8.80
C ALA A 108 11.04 -19.43 -8.37
N LYS A 109 12.25 -19.06 -8.78
CA LYS A 109 13.49 -19.73 -8.39
C LYS A 109 14.09 -19.01 -7.18
N ILE A 110 13.72 -19.46 -5.97
CA ILE A 110 14.18 -18.84 -4.72
C ILE A 110 15.18 -19.75 -4.02
N GLY A 111 16.36 -19.24 -3.72
CA GLY A 111 17.45 -19.91 -3.03
C GLY A 111 17.16 -20.22 -1.56
N ARG A 112 18.04 -21.00 -0.93
CA ARG A 112 17.98 -21.30 0.50
C ARG A 112 18.27 -20.03 1.29
N GLY A 113 17.58 -19.86 2.41
CA GLY A 113 17.90 -18.74 3.31
C GLY A 113 17.26 -17.41 2.95
N ALA A 114 16.95 -17.16 1.68
CA ALA A 114 16.39 -15.91 1.16
C ALA A 114 15.13 -15.44 1.91
N VAL A 115 15.02 -14.13 2.13
CA VAL A 115 13.94 -13.51 2.91
C VAL A 115 13.32 -12.34 2.17
N ILE A 116 11.99 -12.38 2.01
CA ILE A 116 11.24 -11.35 1.27
C ILE A 116 10.27 -10.68 2.24
N PHE A 117 10.51 -9.41 2.55
CA PHE A 117 9.69 -8.57 3.42
C PHE A 117 8.70 -7.69 2.65
N SER A 118 8.87 -7.56 1.33
CA SER A 118 7.93 -6.81 0.51
C SER A 118 6.56 -7.50 0.43
N ARG A 119 5.52 -6.66 0.52
CA ARG A 119 4.12 -7.02 0.34
C ARG A 119 3.67 -6.85 -1.12
N ASN A 120 4.50 -6.31 -2.00
CA ASN A 120 4.19 -6.22 -3.42
C ASN A 120 4.50 -7.58 -4.05
N VAL A 121 3.46 -8.39 -4.31
CA VAL A 121 3.62 -9.77 -4.80
C VAL A 121 4.02 -9.75 -6.28
N PRO A 122 5.11 -10.44 -6.67
CA PRO A 122 5.47 -10.59 -8.08
C PRO A 122 4.43 -11.46 -8.79
N VAL A 123 4.14 -11.13 -10.06
CA VAL A 123 3.11 -11.85 -10.85
C VAL A 123 3.77 -12.83 -11.82
N CYS A 124 4.80 -12.39 -12.54
CA CYS A 124 5.52 -13.23 -13.51
C CYS A 124 6.59 -14.06 -12.83
N THR A 125 6.17 -14.94 -11.92
CA THR A 125 7.04 -15.66 -10.98
C THR A 125 8.09 -16.54 -11.65
N ASP A 126 7.84 -17.17 -12.81
CA ASP A 126 8.86 -17.99 -13.50
C ASP A 126 10.06 -17.17 -14.00
N LEU A 127 9.90 -15.84 -14.10
CA LEU A 127 10.95 -14.90 -14.51
C LEU A 127 11.69 -14.29 -13.31
N LEU A 128 11.36 -14.71 -12.09
CA LEU A 128 11.98 -14.24 -10.86
C LEU A 128 13.01 -15.26 -10.35
N ARG A 129 14.27 -14.83 -10.23
CA ARG A 129 15.34 -15.59 -9.59
C ARG A 129 15.86 -14.81 -8.38
N ILE A 130 15.95 -15.49 -7.24
CA ILE A 130 16.48 -14.95 -5.99
C ILE A 130 17.50 -15.95 -5.47
N GLY A 131 18.76 -15.53 -5.31
CA GLY A 131 19.86 -16.37 -4.82
C GLY A 131 19.76 -16.71 -3.35
N ASP A 132 20.70 -17.53 -2.88
CA ASP A 132 20.78 -17.95 -1.48
C ASP A 132 21.02 -16.73 -0.58
N ASP A 133 20.37 -16.70 0.59
CA ASP A 133 20.53 -15.64 1.60
C ASP A 133 20.27 -14.20 1.12
N ALA A 134 19.67 -14.01 -0.05
CA ALA A 134 19.25 -12.70 -0.52
C ALA A 134 18.13 -12.10 0.35
N VAL A 135 18.13 -10.78 0.50
CA VAL A 135 17.16 -10.04 1.34
C VAL A 135 16.46 -8.97 0.52
N ILE A 136 15.13 -9.04 0.47
CA ILE A 136 14.29 -8.00 -0.13
C ILE A 136 13.52 -7.28 0.97
N ARG A 137 13.79 -5.99 1.19
CA ARG A 137 13.12 -5.18 2.22
C ARG A 137 11.70 -4.78 1.82
N LYS A 138 10.94 -4.26 2.78
CA LYS A 138 9.52 -3.89 2.61
C LYS A 138 9.36 -2.79 1.55
N ASP A 139 8.14 -2.68 1.02
CA ASP A 139 7.75 -1.65 0.03
C ASP A 139 8.54 -1.65 -1.29
N SER A 140 9.29 -2.72 -1.58
CA SER A 140 10.03 -2.88 -2.84
C SER A 140 9.13 -3.46 -3.95
N PHE A 141 9.30 -3.03 -5.20
CA PHE A 141 8.57 -3.55 -6.37
C PHE A 141 9.50 -4.37 -7.26
N PHE A 142 9.07 -5.57 -7.67
CA PHE A 142 9.81 -6.50 -8.54
C PHE A 142 8.83 -7.39 -9.30
N ASN A 143 7.89 -6.75 -10.00
CA ASN A 143 6.65 -7.35 -10.48
C ASN A 143 6.85 -8.48 -11.51
N GLY A 144 7.94 -8.43 -12.28
CA GLY A 144 8.20 -9.29 -13.45
C GLY A 144 7.42 -8.87 -14.71
N TYR A 145 6.76 -7.71 -14.67
CA TYR A 145 6.11 -7.10 -15.82
C TYR A 145 6.04 -5.57 -15.67
N ARG A 146 5.85 -4.88 -16.80
CA ARG A 146 5.42 -3.48 -16.90
C ARG A 146 4.47 -3.32 -18.08
N ALA A 147 3.70 -2.25 -18.11
CA ALA A 147 2.94 -1.85 -19.29
C ALA A 147 3.61 -0.68 -19.98
N HIS A 148 3.61 -0.69 -21.31
CA HIS A 148 4.15 0.37 -22.15
C HIS A 148 3.33 0.40 -23.45
N ASP A 149 2.86 1.58 -23.86
CA ASP A 149 2.17 1.79 -25.14
C ASP A 149 1.08 0.73 -25.48
N GLY A 150 0.16 0.48 -24.54
CA GLY A 150 -0.94 -0.47 -24.76
C GLY A 150 -0.54 -1.96 -24.83
N VAL A 151 0.71 -2.30 -24.54
CA VAL A 151 1.18 -3.68 -24.36
C VAL A 151 1.73 -3.91 -22.94
N LEU A 152 1.60 -5.13 -22.47
CA LEU A 152 2.20 -5.61 -21.24
C LEU A 152 3.48 -6.37 -21.57
N GLN A 153 4.62 -5.88 -21.12
CA GLN A 153 5.92 -6.49 -21.29
C GLN A 153 6.24 -7.31 -20.05
N THR A 154 6.55 -8.60 -20.23
CA THR A 154 7.01 -9.49 -19.16
C THR A 154 8.50 -9.72 -19.30
N GLY A 155 9.23 -9.73 -18.18
CA GLY A 155 10.69 -9.88 -18.22
C GLY A 155 11.29 -10.24 -16.87
N SER A 156 12.57 -10.62 -16.90
CA SER A 156 13.25 -11.25 -15.77
C SER A 156 13.73 -10.25 -14.71
N VAL A 157 13.70 -10.68 -13.45
CA VAL A 157 14.38 -10.00 -12.34
C VAL A 157 15.24 -11.04 -11.64
N SER A 158 16.56 -10.80 -11.56
CA SER A 158 17.52 -11.76 -11.00
C SER A 158 18.33 -11.17 -9.86
N LEU A 159 18.26 -11.76 -8.68
CA LEU A 159 19.08 -11.40 -7.52
C LEU A 159 20.07 -12.53 -7.23
N GLY A 160 21.35 -12.19 -7.09
CA GLY A 160 22.43 -13.11 -6.73
C GLY A 160 22.35 -13.57 -5.27
N LYS A 161 23.30 -14.42 -4.88
CA LYS A 161 23.51 -14.84 -3.50
C LYS A 161 23.85 -13.63 -2.62
N GLU A 162 23.29 -13.55 -1.42
CA GLU A 162 23.53 -12.47 -0.45
C GLU A 162 23.19 -11.05 -0.96
N ALA A 163 22.46 -10.95 -2.08
CA ALA A 163 22.04 -9.66 -2.62
C ALA A 163 21.04 -8.96 -1.68
N LEU A 164 21.16 -7.63 -1.55
CA LEU A 164 20.29 -6.81 -0.70
C LEU A 164 19.53 -5.79 -1.54
N VAL A 165 18.21 -5.84 -1.46
CA VAL A 165 17.30 -4.84 -2.03
C VAL A 165 16.73 -3.98 -0.91
N GLY A 166 17.09 -2.69 -0.93
CA GLY A 166 16.69 -1.66 0.03
C GLY A 166 15.19 -1.40 0.05
N GLU A 167 14.72 -0.73 1.10
CA GLU A 167 13.30 -0.41 1.26
C GLU A 167 12.83 0.65 0.26
N ALA A 168 11.56 0.58 -0.15
CA ALA A 168 10.96 1.51 -1.10
C ALA A 168 11.71 1.58 -2.45
N THR A 169 12.24 0.45 -2.91
CA THR A 169 12.95 0.34 -4.19
C THR A 169 12.05 -0.16 -5.32
N VAL A 170 12.47 0.08 -6.55
CA VAL A 170 11.80 -0.47 -7.74
C VAL A 170 12.81 -1.19 -8.63
N LEU A 171 12.56 -2.46 -8.93
CA LEU A 171 13.28 -3.26 -9.92
C LEU A 171 12.38 -3.42 -11.14
N ASP A 172 12.72 -2.74 -12.23
CA ASP A 172 12.04 -2.94 -13.52
C ASP A 172 12.41 -4.31 -14.14
N ILE A 173 11.75 -4.69 -15.23
CA ILE A 173 12.06 -5.92 -15.94
C ILE A 173 13.45 -5.87 -16.60
N TRP A 174 14.04 -7.04 -16.79
CA TRP A 174 15.41 -7.23 -17.28
C TRP A 174 16.46 -6.53 -16.42
N THR A 175 16.30 -6.59 -15.09
CA THR A 175 17.27 -6.08 -14.12
C THR A 175 17.91 -7.20 -13.33
N SER A 176 19.13 -6.95 -12.86
CA SER A 176 19.85 -7.93 -12.04
C SER A 176 20.75 -7.32 -10.97
N LEU A 177 20.89 -8.05 -9.86
CA LEU A 177 21.89 -7.80 -8.83
C LEU A 177 22.82 -9.01 -8.77
N GLY A 178 24.13 -8.81 -8.87
CA GLY A 178 25.15 -9.85 -8.67
C GLY A 178 25.24 -10.34 -7.23
N ASP A 179 26.15 -11.28 -6.97
CA ASP A 179 26.33 -11.84 -5.62
C ASP A 179 26.85 -10.75 -4.66
N GLY A 180 26.28 -10.64 -3.46
CA GLY A 180 26.62 -9.62 -2.46
C GLY A 180 26.31 -8.18 -2.87
N ALA A 181 25.66 -7.96 -4.02
CA ALA A 181 25.31 -6.63 -4.51
C ALA A 181 24.23 -5.97 -3.65
N GLN A 182 24.26 -4.64 -3.51
CA GLN A 182 23.33 -3.88 -2.67
C GLN A 182 22.69 -2.71 -3.42
N LEU A 183 21.37 -2.55 -3.29
CA LEU A 183 20.61 -1.41 -3.83
C LEU A 183 19.96 -0.58 -2.70
N GLY A 184 20.28 0.72 -2.66
CA GLY A 184 19.81 1.72 -1.68
C GLY A 184 18.32 1.78 -1.43
N HIS A 185 17.91 2.26 -0.25
CA HIS A 185 16.51 2.64 -0.07
C HIS A 185 16.12 3.74 -1.07
N SER A 186 14.84 3.84 -1.40
CA SER A 186 14.32 4.85 -2.34
C SER A 186 15.07 4.89 -3.69
N SER A 187 15.60 3.74 -4.14
CA SER A 187 16.39 3.62 -5.37
C SER A 187 15.67 2.76 -6.42
N ALA A 188 16.04 2.90 -7.70
CA ALA A 188 15.41 2.16 -8.77
C ALA A 188 16.41 1.64 -9.80
N LEU A 189 16.28 0.36 -10.14
CA LEU A 189 16.89 -0.20 -11.36
C LEU A 189 15.90 -0.05 -12.50
N HIS A 190 16.29 0.76 -13.48
CA HIS A 190 15.60 0.88 -14.76
C HIS A 190 15.92 -0.34 -15.62
N MET A 191 15.09 -0.54 -16.64
CA MET A 191 15.22 -1.65 -17.58
C MET A 191 16.66 -1.84 -18.08
N GLY A 192 17.14 -3.09 -18.05
CA GLY A 192 18.48 -3.45 -18.50
C GLY A 192 19.61 -3.14 -17.52
N GLN A 193 19.35 -2.44 -16.41
CA GLN A 193 20.41 -2.16 -15.43
C GLN A 193 20.77 -3.42 -14.63
N ALA A 194 22.08 -3.65 -14.51
CA ALA A 194 22.67 -4.70 -13.72
C ALA A 194 23.66 -4.12 -12.71
N ILE A 195 23.53 -4.48 -11.43
CA ILE A 195 24.52 -4.18 -10.41
C ILE A 195 25.53 -5.34 -10.38
N PRO A 196 26.83 -5.10 -10.62
CA PRO A 196 27.86 -6.13 -10.54
C PRO A 196 28.01 -6.74 -9.14
N THR A 197 28.65 -7.91 -9.08
CA THR A 197 28.97 -8.62 -7.82
C THR A 197 29.70 -7.73 -6.82
N GLY A 198 29.21 -7.69 -5.58
CA GLY A 198 29.78 -6.93 -4.47
C GLY A 198 29.62 -5.40 -4.57
N GLU A 199 29.06 -4.89 -5.67
CA GLU A 199 28.87 -3.46 -5.84
C GLU A 199 27.65 -2.93 -5.08
N ARG A 200 27.67 -1.62 -4.81
CA ARG A 200 26.63 -0.91 -4.09
C ARG A 200 26.13 0.24 -4.94
N TRP A 201 24.84 0.29 -5.19
CA TRP A 201 24.23 1.31 -6.03
C TRP A 201 23.09 1.98 -5.29
N VAL A 202 22.83 3.25 -5.62
CA VAL A 202 21.80 4.10 -4.99
C VAL A 202 21.23 5.07 -6.00
N GLY A 203 20.01 5.56 -5.76
CA GLY A 203 19.35 6.55 -6.61
C GLY A 203 18.36 5.98 -7.62
N SER A 204 17.71 6.87 -8.37
CA SER A 204 16.72 6.57 -9.40
C SER A 204 17.02 7.45 -10.62
N PRO A 205 17.55 6.90 -11.73
CA PRO A 205 18.10 5.55 -11.85
C PRO A 205 19.28 5.32 -10.89
N ALA A 206 19.52 4.06 -10.52
CA ALA A 206 20.60 3.75 -9.60
C ALA A 206 21.97 3.93 -10.26
N GLN A 207 22.92 4.43 -9.47
CA GLN A 207 24.32 4.65 -9.83
C GLN A 207 25.23 4.11 -8.72
N ARG A 208 26.49 3.78 -9.05
CA ARG A 208 27.47 3.24 -8.10
C ARG A 208 27.74 4.22 -6.95
N ALA A 209 27.84 3.69 -5.73
CA ALA A 209 28.17 4.41 -4.51
C ALA A 209 29.38 3.80 -3.79
N GLU A 210 30.23 4.65 -3.20
CA GLU A 210 31.47 4.22 -2.55
C GLU A 210 31.30 3.72 -1.11
N LYS A 211 30.42 4.33 -0.30
CA LYS A 211 30.41 4.17 1.17
C LYS A 211 29.11 3.63 1.78
N THR A 212 28.05 3.48 0.99
CA THR A 212 26.70 3.21 1.51
C THR A 212 26.50 1.73 1.85
N ASN A 213 27.03 1.31 3.00
CA ASN A 213 26.77 -0.03 3.55
C ASN A 213 25.33 -0.10 4.06
N GLN A 214 24.50 -0.88 3.39
CA GLN A 214 23.09 -1.02 3.72
C GLN A 214 22.80 -2.28 4.54
N MET A 215 23.71 -3.27 4.49
CA MET A 215 23.69 -4.42 5.37
C MET A 215 24.55 -4.14 6.61
N THR A 216 23.88 -3.83 7.73
CA THR A 216 24.57 -3.45 8.98
C THR A 216 24.46 -4.53 10.07
N VAL A 217 23.83 -5.67 9.78
CA VAL A 217 23.49 -6.71 10.77
C VAL A 217 24.21 -8.01 10.46
N THR A 218 25.00 -8.49 11.40
CA THR A 218 25.70 -9.78 11.33
C THR A 218 24.68 -10.93 11.30
N ALA A 219 24.87 -11.87 10.37
CA ALA A 219 24.10 -13.11 10.33
C ALA A 219 24.36 -13.98 11.58
N ARG A 220 23.34 -14.71 12.03
CA ARG A 220 23.43 -15.72 13.08
C ARG A 220 23.00 -17.08 12.55
N ASN A 221 23.42 -18.15 13.21
CA ASN A 221 23.02 -19.50 12.85
C ASN A 221 21.52 -19.71 13.08
N VAL A 222 20.79 -20.01 12.00
CA VAL A 222 19.36 -20.34 12.00
C VAL A 222 19.18 -21.65 11.24
N GLY A 223 18.96 -22.73 12.00
CA GLY A 223 18.70 -24.05 11.42
C GLY A 223 17.33 -24.17 10.74
N THR A 224 17.19 -25.17 9.87
CA THR A 224 15.95 -25.47 9.16
C THR A 224 14.79 -25.78 10.12
N GLY A 225 15.05 -26.52 11.21
CA GLY A 225 14.02 -26.83 12.22
C GLY A 225 13.37 -25.59 12.82
N ARG A 226 14.15 -24.53 13.09
CA ARG A 226 13.63 -23.24 13.59
C ARG A 226 12.71 -22.55 12.58
N ARG A 227 13.07 -22.59 11.30
CA ARG A 227 12.26 -22.03 10.20
C ARG A 227 10.92 -22.77 10.08
N VAL A 228 10.96 -24.11 10.09
CA VAL A 228 9.77 -24.96 10.04
C VAL A 228 8.87 -24.74 11.25
N PHE A 229 9.44 -24.76 12.47
CA PHE A 229 8.68 -24.54 13.69
C PHE A 229 7.99 -23.16 13.69
N PHE A 230 8.68 -22.11 13.27
CA PHE A 230 8.07 -20.78 13.16
C PHE A 230 6.89 -20.76 12.20
N SER A 231 7.03 -21.37 11.02
CA SER A 231 5.95 -21.50 10.04
C SER A 231 4.78 -22.34 10.58
N ALA A 232 5.06 -23.45 11.25
CA ALA A 232 4.06 -24.31 11.87
C ALA A 232 3.27 -23.56 12.94
N VAL A 233 3.93 -22.82 13.83
CA VAL A 233 3.26 -21.99 14.85
C VAL A 233 2.39 -20.91 14.21
N GLN A 234 2.82 -20.30 13.10
CA GLN A 234 1.98 -19.33 12.39
C GLN A 234 0.71 -19.97 11.83
N LEU A 235 0.83 -21.17 11.25
CA LEU A 235 -0.31 -21.92 10.73
C LEU A 235 -1.23 -22.39 11.85
N VAL A 236 -0.69 -22.94 12.94
CA VAL A 236 -1.45 -23.34 14.14
C VAL A 236 -2.22 -22.15 14.71
N ASN A 237 -1.56 -21.01 14.91
CA ASN A 237 -2.24 -19.82 15.45
C ASN A 237 -3.34 -19.31 14.52
N LEU A 238 -3.17 -19.40 13.20
CA LEU A 238 -4.20 -18.99 12.25
C LEU A 238 -5.36 -20.00 12.20
N LEU A 239 -5.04 -21.28 12.03
CA LEU A 239 -6.00 -22.33 11.67
C LEU A 239 -6.66 -23.00 12.88
N LEU A 240 -5.95 -23.12 14.01
CA LEU A 240 -6.45 -23.79 15.23
C LEU A 240 -6.94 -22.82 16.29
N LEU A 241 -6.52 -21.55 16.23
CA LEU A 241 -6.92 -20.52 17.20
C LEU A 241 -7.73 -19.40 16.53
N GLY A 242 -7.16 -18.72 15.53
CA GLY A 242 -7.78 -17.53 14.93
C GLY A 242 -9.12 -17.81 14.24
N LEU A 243 -9.15 -18.78 13.32
CA LEU A 243 -10.37 -19.13 12.59
C LEU A 243 -11.45 -19.73 13.51
N PRO A 244 -11.17 -20.73 14.36
CA PRO A 244 -12.16 -21.27 15.28
C PRO A 244 -12.66 -20.23 16.28
N LEU A 245 -11.79 -19.33 16.77
CA LEU A 245 -12.22 -18.23 17.63
C LEU A 245 -13.17 -17.27 16.90
N THR A 246 -12.93 -17.00 15.61
CA THR A 246 -13.84 -16.18 14.80
C THR A 246 -15.21 -16.85 14.66
N PHE A 247 -15.24 -18.17 14.41
CA PHE A 247 -16.48 -18.94 14.39
C PHE A 247 -17.15 -19.03 15.76
N ALA A 248 -16.41 -19.23 16.84
CA ALA A 248 -16.95 -19.30 18.19
C ALA A 248 -17.54 -17.95 18.62
N ILE A 249 -16.85 -16.84 18.33
CA ILE A 249 -17.38 -15.49 18.54
C ILE A 249 -18.66 -15.32 17.70
N ALA A 250 -18.66 -15.71 16.43
CA ALA A 250 -19.86 -15.62 15.61
C ALA A 250 -21.02 -16.48 16.17
N ASN A 251 -20.76 -17.72 16.57
CA ASN A 251 -21.77 -18.66 17.09
C ASN A 251 -22.27 -18.29 18.50
N VAL A 252 -21.46 -17.63 19.33
CA VAL A 252 -21.85 -17.21 20.68
C VAL A 252 -22.45 -15.80 20.66
N ALA A 253 -21.88 -14.87 19.91
CA ALA A 253 -22.35 -13.49 19.87
C ALA A 253 -23.67 -13.35 19.12
N VAL A 254 -23.88 -14.10 18.02
CA VAL A 254 -25.09 -13.97 17.20
C VAL A 254 -26.37 -14.36 17.98
N PRO A 255 -26.43 -15.47 18.74
CA PRO A 255 -27.62 -15.83 19.52
C PRO A 255 -27.80 -15.02 20.81
N GLN A 256 -26.73 -14.44 21.35
CA GLN A 256 -26.76 -13.64 22.58
C GLN A 256 -27.16 -12.18 22.35
N VAL A 257 -27.41 -11.79 21.09
CA VAL A 257 -28.09 -10.54 20.76
C VAL A 257 -29.59 -10.85 20.72
N PRO A 258 -30.38 -10.46 21.74
CA PRO A 258 -31.80 -10.81 21.84
C PRO A 258 -32.61 -10.34 20.61
N GLU A 259 -32.10 -9.31 19.94
CA GLU A 259 -32.64 -8.68 18.74
C GLU A 259 -32.35 -9.47 17.45
N LEU A 260 -31.42 -10.43 17.44
CA LEU A 260 -31.19 -11.37 16.32
C LEU A 260 -31.96 -12.69 16.48
N GLY A 261 -32.54 -12.94 17.66
CA GLY A 261 -33.39 -14.11 17.92
C GLY A 261 -34.58 -14.25 16.95
N PRO A 262 -35.36 -13.18 16.69
CA PRO A 262 -36.46 -13.20 15.73
C PRO A 262 -36.03 -13.40 14.27
N LEU A 263 -34.78 -13.06 13.92
CA LEU A 263 -34.18 -13.26 12.59
C LEU A 263 -33.71 -14.71 12.37
N LEU A 264 -33.53 -15.48 13.45
CA LEU A 264 -33.17 -16.90 13.43
C LEU A 264 -34.39 -17.81 13.50
N ASP A 265 -35.53 -17.28 13.98
CA ASP A 265 -36.83 -17.92 13.87
C ASP A 265 -37.36 -17.81 12.43
N SER A 266 -38.06 -18.84 11.96
CA SER A 266 -38.50 -19.01 10.57
C SER A 266 -39.60 -18.04 10.11
N ALA A 267 -39.87 -16.99 10.88
CA ALA A 267 -40.88 -15.99 10.57
C ALA A 267 -40.27 -14.93 9.62
N PRO A 268 -40.93 -14.56 8.51
CA PRO A 268 -40.43 -13.52 7.63
C PRO A 268 -40.30 -12.20 8.39
N VAL A 269 -39.08 -11.71 8.50
CA VAL A 269 -38.79 -10.41 9.09
C VAL A 269 -39.18 -9.35 8.08
N SER A 270 -40.36 -8.77 8.27
CA SER A 270 -40.86 -7.75 7.36
C SER A 270 -39.89 -6.57 7.28
N LEU A 271 -39.22 -6.43 6.12
CA LEU A 271 -38.27 -5.37 5.78
C LEU A 271 -38.86 -3.95 5.93
N THR A 272 -40.18 -3.83 6.04
CA THR A 272 -40.91 -2.56 6.17
C THR A 272 -41.14 -2.13 7.61
N THR A 273 -40.81 -2.97 8.60
CA THR A 273 -41.09 -2.67 10.00
C THR A 273 -40.00 -1.77 10.61
N TRP A 274 -40.41 -0.78 11.38
CA TRP A 274 -39.50 0.09 12.16
C TRP A 274 -38.52 -0.69 13.04
N MET A 275 -38.94 -1.85 13.56
CA MET A 275 -38.13 -2.75 14.38
C MET A 275 -36.87 -3.23 13.65
N PHE A 276 -36.98 -3.69 12.40
CA PHE A 276 -35.83 -4.11 11.58
C PHE A 276 -34.83 -2.96 11.37
N SER A 277 -35.33 -1.76 11.07
CA SER A 277 -34.49 -0.58 10.87
C SER A 277 -33.76 -0.16 12.15
N ARG A 278 -34.44 -0.24 13.30
CA ARG A 278 -33.87 0.02 14.62
C ARG A 278 -32.76 -0.99 14.96
N GLU A 279 -32.98 -2.27 14.73
CA GLU A 279 -32.01 -3.33 15.07
C GLU A 279 -30.75 -3.23 14.21
N ALA A 280 -30.90 -3.05 12.90
CA ALA A 280 -29.76 -2.83 12.00
C ALA A 280 -28.93 -1.60 12.43
N LEU A 281 -29.60 -0.53 12.89
CA LEU A 281 -28.94 0.66 13.41
C LEU A 281 -28.12 0.36 14.68
N VAL A 282 -28.72 -0.31 15.66
CA VAL A 282 -28.07 -0.63 16.94
C VAL A 282 -26.90 -1.59 16.73
N VAL A 283 -27.13 -2.72 16.04
CA VAL A 283 -26.09 -3.73 15.76
C VAL A 283 -24.94 -3.11 14.98
N SER A 284 -25.23 -2.35 13.93
CA SER A 284 -24.17 -1.71 13.13
C SER A 284 -23.36 -0.70 13.94
N ALA A 285 -24.01 0.09 14.80
CA ALA A 285 -23.34 1.07 15.65
C ALA A 285 -22.45 0.40 16.70
N VAL A 286 -22.97 -0.58 17.43
CA VAL A 286 -22.22 -1.32 18.46
C VAL A 286 -21.03 -2.04 17.83
N LEU A 287 -21.22 -2.75 16.72
CA LEU A 287 -20.13 -3.46 16.07
C LEU A 287 -19.08 -2.50 15.51
N PHE A 288 -19.48 -1.43 14.81
CA PHE A 288 -18.55 -0.50 14.19
C PHE A 288 -17.77 0.31 15.23
N PHE A 289 -18.46 1.01 16.14
CA PHE A 289 -17.81 1.86 17.14
C PHE A 289 -17.15 1.03 18.25
N GLY A 290 -17.76 -0.08 18.65
CA GLY A 290 -17.20 -1.00 19.65
C GLY A 290 -15.92 -1.65 19.17
N SER A 291 -15.90 -2.24 17.96
CA SER A 291 -14.67 -2.80 17.39
C SER A 291 -13.61 -1.73 17.12
N GLY A 292 -14.03 -0.54 16.69
CA GLY A 292 -13.16 0.63 16.54
C GLY A 292 -12.47 1.03 17.84
N LEU A 293 -13.20 1.05 18.96
CA LEU A 293 -12.66 1.40 20.28
C LEU A 293 -11.77 0.29 20.85
N VAL A 294 -12.23 -0.97 20.79
CA VAL A 294 -11.46 -2.12 21.26
C VAL A 294 -10.15 -2.23 20.50
N GLY A 295 -10.19 -2.14 19.16
CA GLY A 295 -8.99 -2.17 18.33
C GLY A 295 -8.03 -1.02 18.65
N LEU A 296 -8.55 0.16 19.01
CA LEU A 296 -7.72 1.30 19.39
C LEU A 296 -6.98 0.96 20.68
N VAL A 297 -7.70 0.54 21.73
CA VAL A 297 -7.13 0.13 23.02
C VAL A 297 -6.07 -0.95 22.84
N LEU A 298 -6.37 -1.99 22.06
CA LEU A 298 -5.42 -3.07 21.78
C LEU A 298 -4.17 -2.57 21.06
N ALA A 299 -4.31 -1.68 20.07
CA ALA A 299 -3.18 -1.09 19.33
C ALA A 299 -2.25 -0.27 20.22
N GLY A 300 -2.78 0.43 21.25
CA GLY A 300 -1.98 1.20 22.18
C GLY A 300 -1.40 0.41 23.36
N THR A 301 -1.98 -0.74 23.71
CA THR A 301 -1.61 -1.49 24.94
C THR A 301 -0.79 -2.75 24.65
N VAL A 302 -1.26 -3.63 23.76
CA VAL A 302 -0.60 -4.92 23.47
C VAL A 302 0.85 -4.72 23.00
N PRO A 303 1.15 -3.78 22.08
CA PRO A 303 2.53 -3.54 21.63
C PRO A 303 3.46 -3.09 22.74
N ARG A 304 2.96 -2.37 23.77
CA ARG A 304 3.78 -1.92 24.90
C ARG A 304 4.23 -3.09 25.76
N LEU A 305 3.32 -4.02 26.05
CA LEU A 305 3.64 -5.26 26.77
C LEU A 305 4.62 -6.12 25.97
N LEU A 306 4.38 -6.25 24.67
CA LEU A 306 5.26 -6.98 23.75
C LEU A 306 6.66 -6.34 23.66
N ASN A 307 6.75 -5.01 23.70
CA ASN A 307 8.02 -4.31 23.60
C ASN A 307 8.95 -4.55 24.80
N LEU A 308 8.45 -5.00 25.95
CA LEU A 308 9.27 -5.38 27.10
C LEU A 308 10.29 -6.49 26.76
N PHE A 309 10.00 -7.30 25.74
CA PHE A 309 10.88 -8.37 25.30
C PHE A 309 11.96 -7.91 24.30
N ILE A 310 11.90 -6.69 23.79
CA ILE A 310 12.80 -6.19 22.75
C ILE A 310 13.80 -5.20 23.35
N LYS A 311 15.09 -5.50 23.24
CA LYS A 311 16.18 -4.58 23.59
C LYS A 311 16.65 -3.84 22.33
N PRO A 312 16.75 -2.49 22.36
CA PRO A 312 17.31 -1.71 21.25
C PRO A 312 18.74 -2.15 20.92
N ASP A 313 19.11 -2.05 19.64
CA ASP A 313 20.42 -2.34 19.08
C ASP A 313 20.97 -3.77 19.29
N LYS A 314 20.22 -4.63 19.96
CA LYS A 314 20.53 -6.05 20.10
C LYS A 314 20.17 -6.79 18.82
N VAL A 315 21.12 -7.59 18.33
CA VAL A 315 20.90 -8.49 17.20
C VAL A 315 20.14 -9.73 17.67
N TYR A 316 18.99 -9.99 17.04
CA TYR A 316 18.16 -11.15 17.31
C TYR A 316 18.10 -12.07 16.08
N PRO A 317 18.15 -13.40 16.26
CA PRO A 317 17.90 -14.33 15.17
C PRO A 317 16.44 -14.27 14.71
N LEU A 318 16.23 -14.32 13.39
CA LEU A 318 14.92 -14.47 12.75
C LEU A 318 14.23 -15.77 13.20
N TYR A 319 12.92 -15.85 12.92
CA TYR A 319 12.09 -17.02 13.17
C TYR A 319 12.04 -17.47 14.65
N GLY A 320 12.33 -16.54 15.57
CA GLY A 320 12.25 -16.77 17.02
C GLY A 320 11.08 -16.08 17.70
N PHE A 321 11.05 -16.18 19.03
CA PHE A 321 10.14 -15.42 19.88
C PHE A 321 10.23 -13.89 19.63
N HIS A 322 11.41 -13.30 19.72
CA HIS A 322 11.62 -11.86 19.47
C HIS A 322 11.17 -11.41 18.07
N TYR A 323 11.35 -12.26 17.05
CA TYR A 323 10.89 -11.96 15.70
C TYR A 323 9.35 -12.00 15.61
N ARG A 324 8.67 -12.95 16.29
CA ARG A 324 7.20 -12.95 16.41
C ARG A 324 6.70 -11.68 17.10
N VAL A 325 7.34 -11.30 18.21
CA VAL A 325 7.05 -10.10 18.98
C VAL A 325 7.17 -8.84 18.12
N GLN A 326 8.31 -8.66 17.43
CA GLN A 326 8.53 -7.51 16.54
C GLN A 326 7.48 -7.43 15.43
N ARG A 327 7.16 -8.56 14.79
CA ARG A 327 6.12 -8.60 13.76
C ARG A 327 4.71 -8.33 14.30
N ALA A 328 4.42 -8.73 15.53
CA ALA A 328 3.14 -8.46 16.17
C ALA A 328 3.01 -6.96 16.50
N ILE A 329 4.06 -6.35 17.06
CA ILE A 329 4.15 -4.90 17.27
C ILE A 329 3.89 -4.17 15.95
N ALA A 330 4.67 -4.45 14.91
CA ALA A 330 4.55 -3.77 13.62
C ALA A 330 3.15 -3.90 12.99
N ARG A 331 2.46 -5.05 13.15
CA ARG A 331 1.09 -5.20 12.64
C ARG A 331 0.06 -4.41 13.47
N ALA A 332 0.16 -4.46 14.78
CA ALA A 332 -0.79 -3.82 15.69
C ALA A 332 -0.69 -2.29 15.69
N THR A 333 0.48 -1.73 15.35
CA THR A 333 0.72 -0.27 15.41
C THR A 333 0.64 0.43 14.05
N ASN A 334 0.49 -0.30 12.95
CA ASN A 334 0.36 0.23 11.58
C ASN A 334 -1.04 -0.06 10.97
N ILE A 335 -2.09 0.08 11.77
CA ILE A 335 -3.48 -0.11 11.33
C ILE A 335 -3.95 1.14 10.58
N ARG A 336 -4.19 1.01 9.27
CA ARG A 336 -4.56 2.14 8.39
C ARG A 336 -5.79 2.91 8.86
N PHE A 337 -6.79 2.25 9.44
CA PHE A 337 -8.00 2.92 9.93
C PHE A 337 -7.67 4.04 10.93
N TYR A 338 -6.80 3.77 11.92
CA TYR A 338 -6.43 4.75 12.94
C TYR A 338 -5.45 5.80 12.42
N THR A 339 -4.48 5.41 11.59
CA THR A 339 -3.55 6.39 11.00
C THR A 339 -4.29 7.36 10.08
N THR A 340 -5.29 6.91 9.32
CA THR A 340 -6.16 7.80 8.54
C THR A 340 -7.11 8.62 9.42
N LEU A 341 -7.68 8.03 10.48
CA LEU A 341 -8.57 8.76 11.40
C LEU A 341 -7.87 9.94 12.08
N PHE A 342 -6.66 9.73 12.61
CA PHE A 342 -5.92 10.75 13.35
C PHE A 342 -4.96 11.56 12.49
N GLY A 343 -4.38 11.00 11.43
CA GLY A 343 -3.41 11.67 10.56
C GLY A 343 -4.00 12.91 9.89
N GLY A 344 -3.18 13.90 9.57
CA GLY A 344 -3.65 15.21 9.07
C GLY A 344 -4.49 16.00 10.08
N THR A 345 -4.57 15.58 11.34
CA THR A 345 -5.31 16.31 12.38
C THR A 345 -4.43 16.66 13.57
N SER A 346 -4.89 17.58 14.42
CA SER A 346 -4.26 17.93 15.70
C SER A 346 -4.09 16.71 16.61
N TYR A 347 -4.87 15.64 16.42
CA TYR A 347 -4.89 14.48 17.30
C TYR A 347 -3.76 13.48 17.04
N ILE A 348 -3.11 13.54 15.87
CA ILE A 348 -2.09 12.56 15.46
C ILE A 348 -0.91 12.48 16.45
N ILE A 349 -0.50 13.62 17.02
CA ILE A 349 0.62 13.65 17.96
C ILE A 349 0.32 12.87 19.24
N TYR A 350 -0.94 12.89 19.70
CA TYR A 350 -1.37 12.17 20.89
C TYR A 350 -1.50 10.69 20.59
N TYR A 351 -2.04 10.35 19.42
CA TYR A 351 -2.11 8.96 18.96
C TYR A 351 -0.73 8.34 18.82
N LEU A 352 0.22 8.99 18.14
CA LEU A 352 1.59 8.48 17.97
C LEU A 352 2.35 8.38 19.30
N ARG A 353 2.22 9.38 20.18
CA ARG A 353 2.76 9.30 21.56
C ARG A 353 2.18 8.11 22.32
N TRP A 354 0.88 7.87 22.17
CA TRP A 354 0.22 6.75 22.80
C TRP A 354 0.69 5.41 22.21
N LEU A 355 0.91 5.31 20.89
CA LEU A 355 1.54 4.12 20.30
C LEU A 355 2.96 3.87 20.82
N GLY A 356 3.73 4.92 21.14
CA GLY A 356 5.06 4.81 21.74
C GLY A 356 6.11 5.77 21.17
N TYR A 357 5.76 6.66 20.25
CA TYR A 357 6.71 7.62 19.68
C TYR A 357 7.22 8.59 20.73
N ARG A 358 8.50 8.94 20.63
CA ARG A 358 9.11 10.03 21.41
C ARG A 358 8.90 11.36 20.70
N LEU A 359 7.81 12.03 21.05
CA LEU A 359 7.43 13.37 20.55
C LEU A 359 7.46 14.42 21.67
N ARG A 360 8.45 14.38 22.59
CA ARG A 360 8.53 15.33 23.71
C ARG A 360 8.83 16.74 23.19
N GLY A 361 8.12 17.74 23.69
CA GLY A 361 8.28 19.14 23.28
C GLY A 361 7.73 19.50 21.90
N VAL A 362 7.09 18.58 21.15
CA VAL A 362 6.58 18.87 19.80
C VAL A 362 5.55 19.99 19.80
N ARG A 363 5.84 21.04 19.04
CA ARG A 363 4.92 22.14 18.74
C ARG A 363 3.80 21.65 17.82
N GLN A 364 2.57 21.83 18.27
CA GLN A 364 1.38 21.50 17.49
C GLN A 364 1.22 22.48 16.32
N THR A 365 1.00 21.95 15.12
CA THR A 365 0.71 22.73 13.90
C THR A 365 -0.70 22.49 13.38
N GLY A 366 -1.42 21.53 13.95
CA GLY A 366 -2.77 21.13 13.53
C GLY A 366 -2.78 20.05 12.44
N SER A 367 -1.63 19.80 11.81
CA SER A 367 -1.42 18.80 10.74
C SER A 367 0.04 18.28 10.77
N ASN A 368 0.59 17.97 11.96
CA ASN A 368 2.01 17.58 12.12
C ASN A 368 2.44 16.32 11.36
N PHE A 369 1.56 15.34 11.19
CA PHE A 369 1.83 14.08 10.50
C PHE A 369 0.63 13.69 9.62
N GLY A 370 0.88 13.29 8.38
CA GLY A 370 -0.12 12.77 7.44
C GLY A 370 -0.78 11.44 7.81
N GLU A 371 -1.56 10.92 6.88
CA GLU A 371 -2.43 9.74 7.05
C GLU A 371 -1.72 8.40 6.85
N MET A 372 -0.55 8.42 6.20
CA MET A 372 0.22 7.25 5.79
C MET A 372 1.55 7.11 6.53
N VAL A 373 1.67 7.70 7.74
CA VAL A 373 2.82 7.45 8.62
C VAL A 373 2.88 5.98 9.05
N LYS A 374 4.05 5.35 8.90
CA LYS A 374 4.31 3.96 9.29
C LYS A 374 5.72 3.79 9.85
N HIS A 375 5.95 2.67 10.53
CA HIS A 375 7.22 2.35 11.22
C HIS A 375 7.41 0.84 11.37
N ASP A 376 8.64 0.39 11.63
CA ASP A 376 8.86 -0.99 12.10
C ASP A 376 8.56 -1.15 13.59
N THR A 377 8.80 -0.10 14.39
CA THR A 377 8.40 -0.03 15.80
C THR A 377 8.17 1.42 16.23
N PRO A 378 7.08 1.73 16.98
CA PRO A 378 6.85 3.09 17.45
C PRO A 378 7.83 3.47 18.57
N PHE A 379 8.32 2.50 19.34
CA PHE A 379 9.12 2.73 20.56
C PHE A 379 10.53 3.26 20.30
N LEU A 380 11.03 3.08 19.06
CA LEU A 380 12.34 3.56 18.61
C LEU A 380 12.22 4.67 17.56
N SER A 381 11.04 5.29 17.48
CA SER A 381 10.75 6.38 16.56
C SER A 381 10.64 7.70 17.33
N ALA A 382 11.37 8.72 16.88
CA ALA A 382 11.39 10.04 17.50
C ALA A 382 11.35 11.16 16.45
N ALA A 383 10.73 12.28 16.80
CA ALA A 383 10.78 13.51 16.01
C ALA A 383 10.89 14.73 16.91
N GLY A 384 11.78 15.66 16.55
CA GLY A 384 12.03 16.90 17.28
C GLY A 384 10.89 17.91 17.15
N SER A 385 10.90 18.93 18.02
CA SER A 385 9.89 19.99 17.96
C SER A 385 9.94 20.79 16.66
N GLY A 386 8.80 21.37 16.27
CA GLY A 386 8.65 22.08 14.99
C GLY A 386 8.59 21.17 13.76
N THR A 387 8.87 19.88 13.90
CA THR A 387 8.87 18.94 12.77
C THR A 387 7.45 18.74 12.22
N MET A 388 7.33 18.82 10.90
CA MET A 388 6.12 18.50 10.15
C MET A 388 6.41 17.43 9.10
N VAL A 389 5.46 16.52 8.93
CA VAL A 389 5.51 15.42 7.98
C VAL A 389 4.24 15.49 7.15
N ALA A 390 4.37 15.75 5.85
CA ALA A 390 3.24 15.84 4.93
C ALA A 390 2.52 14.50 4.83
N ASP A 391 3.05 13.50 4.12
CA ASP A 391 2.45 12.17 4.10
C ASP A 391 3.44 11.03 3.74
N GLY A 392 3.05 9.78 3.98
CA GLY A 392 3.81 8.62 3.49
C GLY A 392 5.19 8.40 4.12
N LEU A 393 5.42 8.90 5.33
CA LEU A 393 6.65 8.63 6.09
C LEU A 393 6.73 7.15 6.52
N SER A 394 7.80 6.46 6.11
CA SER A 394 8.19 5.14 6.62
C SER A 394 9.44 5.26 7.48
N ILE A 395 9.33 5.02 8.79
CA ILE A 395 10.50 4.96 9.67
C ILE A 395 11.10 3.56 9.65
N ILE A 396 12.36 3.45 9.23
CA ILE A 396 13.06 2.20 8.97
C ILE A 396 13.82 1.73 10.22
N ASN A 397 13.12 1.44 11.32
CA ASN A 397 13.80 1.08 12.56
C ASN A 397 14.50 -0.29 12.48
N ALA A 398 14.11 -1.18 11.56
CA ALA A 398 14.55 -2.57 11.55
C ALA A 398 15.54 -2.87 10.42
N ASP A 399 16.79 -3.17 10.75
CA ASP A 399 17.76 -3.72 9.79
C ASP A 399 17.74 -5.25 9.82
N TYR A 400 17.97 -5.86 8.66
CA TYR A 400 17.83 -7.30 8.44
C TYR A 400 19.06 -7.89 7.73
N SER A 401 19.44 -9.08 8.15
CA SER A 401 20.15 -10.06 7.33
C SER A 401 19.23 -11.22 6.97
N SER A 402 19.71 -12.22 6.22
CA SER A 402 18.92 -13.41 5.87
C SER A 402 18.49 -14.24 7.10
N THR A 403 19.15 -14.03 8.24
CA THR A 403 18.97 -14.83 9.45
C THR A 403 18.80 -14.02 10.73
N SER A 404 19.01 -12.70 10.72
CA SER A 404 18.92 -11.85 11.92
C SER A 404 18.25 -10.51 11.64
N PHE A 405 17.81 -9.85 12.71
CA PHE A 405 17.34 -8.47 12.68
C PHE A 405 17.84 -7.69 13.88
N ARG A 406 17.94 -6.37 13.72
CA ARG A 406 18.24 -5.40 14.79
C ARG A 406 17.27 -4.25 14.69
N LEU A 407 16.73 -3.79 15.82
CA LEU A 407 15.94 -2.57 15.88
C LEU A 407 16.80 -1.44 16.43
N SER A 408 16.90 -0.34 15.68
CA SER A 408 17.69 0.84 16.04
C SER A 408 16.83 2.08 16.10
N GLN A 409 17.26 3.05 16.92
CA GLN A 409 16.56 4.33 17.06
C GLN A 409 16.69 5.15 15.78
N ALA A 410 15.55 5.59 15.24
CA ALA A 410 15.48 6.58 14.17
C ALA A 410 14.90 7.87 14.73
N SER A 411 15.68 8.94 14.65
CA SER A 411 15.33 10.26 15.18
C SER A 411 15.35 11.31 14.09
N ILE A 412 14.24 12.01 13.92
CA ILE A 412 14.14 13.17 13.04
C ILE A 412 14.47 14.42 13.87
N GLY A 413 15.43 15.23 13.41
CA GLY A 413 15.81 16.48 14.08
C GLY A 413 14.67 17.51 14.14
N PRO A 414 14.73 18.49 15.06
CA PRO A 414 13.76 19.59 15.14
C PRO A 414 13.72 20.48 13.89
N GLU A 415 12.59 21.18 13.73
CA GLU A 415 12.29 22.16 12.66
C GLU A 415 12.41 21.57 11.23
N ASN A 416 12.32 20.25 11.13
CA ASN A 416 12.37 19.56 9.85
C ASN A 416 11.00 19.54 9.18
N PHE A 417 11.01 19.66 7.86
CA PHE A 417 9.84 19.36 7.04
C PHE A 417 10.10 18.11 6.21
N LEU A 418 9.21 17.14 6.23
CA LEU A 418 9.29 15.93 5.42
C LEU A 418 8.14 15.91 4.42
N GLY A 419 8.48 15.91 3.13
CA GLY A 419 7.54 15.75 2.02
C GLY A 419 7.00 14.32 1.92
N ASN A 420 6.43 13.99 0.76
CA ASN A 420 5.70 12.74 0.62
C ASN A 420 6.63 11.55 0.33
N MET A 421 6.25 10.37 0.81
CA MET A 421 6.93 9.08 0.48
C MET A 421 8.40 9.02 0.92
N ILE A 422 8.70 9.48 2.14
CA ILE A 422 10.03 9.43 2.72
C ILE A 422 10.25 8.11 3.46
N ALA A 423 11.27 7.35 3.05
CA ALA A 423 11.82 6.26 3.85
C ALA A 423 12.98 6.82 4.71
N TYR A 424 12.79 6.87 6.04
CA TYR A 424 13.71 7.52 6.99
C TYR A 424 14.52 6.48 7.79
N PRO A 425 15.81 6.28 7.46
CA PRO A 425 16.68 5.33 8.15
C PRO A 425 17.28 5.89 9.45
N PRO A 426 17.69 5.03 10.40
CA PRO A 426 18.33 5.44 11.65
C PRO A 426 19.72 6.06 11.43
N GLN A 427 20.39 5.72 10.32
CA GLN A 427 21.69 6.26 9.94
C GLN A 427 21.61 7.65 9.28
N SER A 428 20.41 8.26 9.23
CA SER A 428 20.18 9.55 8.57
C SER A 428 21.23 10.61 8.94
N LYS A 429 21.71 11.30 7.90
CA LYS A 429 22.57 12.50 7.97
C LYS A 429 21.79 13.78 7.70
N ALA A 430 20.46 13.75 7.83
CA ALA A 430 19.64 14.96 7.95
C ALA A 430 19.60 15.37 9.45
N GLY A 431 20.22 16.50 9.77
CA GLY A 431 20.20 17.10 11.10
C GLY A 431 18.99 18.01 11.29
N ASN A 432 19.22 19.20 11.83
CA ASN A 432 18.15 20.13 12.20
C ASN A 432 17.74 21.06 11.05
N ASN A 433 16.51 21.55 11.10
CA ASN A 433 15.96 22.54 10.17
C ASN A 433 16.18 22.18 8.69
N CYS A 434 15.90 20.94 8.32
CA CYS A 434 16.00 20.42 6.96
C CYS A 434 14.64 20.30 6.28
N LEU A 435 14.57 20.65 4.99
CA LEU A 435 13.43 20.32 4.13
C LEU A 435 13.78 19.05 3.34
N LEU A 436 13.07 17.95 3.58
CA LEU A 436 13.24 16.70 2.86
C LEU A 436 12.13 16.60 1.80
N ALA A 437 12.47 16.78 0.52
CA ALA A 437 11.48 16.83 -0.55
C ALA A 437 10.82 15.46 -0.84
N THR A 438 9.70 15.46 -1.55
CA THR A 438 8.98 14.24 -1.96
C THR A 438 9.90 13.23 -2.66
N LYS A 439 9.73 11.93 -2.32
CA LYS A 439 10.54 10.79 -2.80
C LYS A 439 12.05 10.91 -2.56
N LEU A 440 12.52 11.81 -1.70
CA LEU A 440 13.94 11.95 -1.38
C LEU A 440 14.55 10.62 -0.89
N MET A 441 15.74 10.28 -1.39
CA MET A 441 16.60 9.31 -0.75
C MET A 441 17.33 9.97 0.43
N VAL A 442 16.87 9.73 1.65
CA VAL A 442 17.50 10.32 2.85
C VAL A 442 18.98 9.91 2.92
N PRO A 443 19.93 10.86 3.00
CA PRO A 443 21.35 10.53 3.01
C PRO A 443 21.71 9.80 4.31
N VAL A 444 22.49 8.72 4.21
CA VAL A 444 22.99 7.96 5.36
C VAL A 444 24.51 8.12 5.56
N ASP A 445 25.18 8.70 4.58
CA ASP A 445 26.63 8.94 4.57
C ASP A 445 26.98 10.41 4.38
N GLY A 446 28.26 10.71 4.63
CA GLY A 446 28.82 12.04 4.54
C GLY A 446 28.50 12.90 5.77
N GLN A 447 28.63 14.22 5.58
CA GLN A 447 28.38 15.19 6.64
C GLN A 447 26.89 15.29 6.98
N VAL A 448 26.61 15.57 8.27
CA VAL A 448 25.27 15.94 8.71
C VAL A 448 24.89 17.26 8.04
N ARG A 449 23.70 17.30 7.46
CA ARG A 449 23.14 18.43 6.73
C ARG A 449 22.18 19.16 7.66
N GLU A 450 22.35 20.47 7.83
CA GLU A 450 21.50 21.30 8.69
C GLU A 450 21.14 22.59 7.97
N GLY A 451 19.93 23.12 8.19
CA GLY A 451 19.50 24.39 7.61
C GLY A 451 19.39 24.40 6.07
N VAL A 452 19.27 23.23 5.44
CA VAL A 452 19.21 23.06 3.98
C VAL A 452 17.97 22.31 3.54
N GLY A 453 17.58 22.45 2.28
CA GLY A 453 16.66 21.51 1.65
C GLY A 453 17.43 20.37 0.97
N LEU A 454 16.78 19.22 0.81
CA LEU A 454 17.30 18.05 0.15
C LEU A 454 16.26 17.53 -0.84
N LEU A 455 16.70 17.28 -2.07
CA LEU A 455 15.88 16.76 -3.16
C LEU A 455 16.61 15.61 -3.87
N GLY A 456 15.85 14.68 -4.42
CA GLY A 456 16.35 13.69 -5.37
C GLY A 456 16.75 12.34 -4.80
N ALA A 457 17.09 11.43 -5.70
CA ALA A 457 17.66 10.13 -5.38
C ALA A 457 18.76 9.82 -6.42
N PRO A 458 20.06 9.97 -6.10
CA PRO A 458 20.63 10.36 -4.80
C PRO A 458 20.29 11.80 -4.41
N SER A 459 20.29 12.10 -3.11
CA SER A 459 19.93 13.44 -2.63
C SER A 459 21.02 14.49 -2.90
N PHE A 460 20.64 15.67 -3.36
CA PHE A 460 21.47 16.87 -3.42
C PHE A 460 20.86 18.03 -2.63
N LYS A 461 21.67 19.06 -2.32
CA LYS A 461 21.24 20.22 -1.55
C LYS A 461 20.45 21.19 -2.41
N ILE A 462 19.35 21.69 -1.87
CA ILE A 462 18.57 22.82 -2.38
C ILE A 462 18.40 23.85 -1.26
N PRO A 463 17.97 25.09 -1.55
CA PRO A 463 17.63 26.05 -0.50
C PRO A 463 16.57 25.50 0.47
N ARG A 464 16.71 25.76 1.77
CA ARG A 464 15.76 25.31 2.82
C ARG A 464 14.36 25.90 2.66
N SER A 465 14.28 27.14 2.18
CA SER A 465 13.03 27.83 1.88
C SER A 465 13.30 28.87 0.80
N VAL A 466 12.29 29.17 0.01
CA VAL A 466 12.29 30.30 -0.94
C VAL A 466 11.42 31.43 -0.38
N LYS A 467 11.74 32.69 -0.73
CA LYS A 467 11.06 33.89 -0.18
C LYS A 467 9.52 33.81 -0.30
N ARG A 468 9.00 33.29 -1.41
CA ARG A 468 7.56 33.10 -1.68
C ARG A 468 6.88 32.19 -0.66
N ASP A 469 7.56 31.15 -0.17
CA ASP A 469 6.97 30.20 0.78
C ASP A 469 6.97 30.75 2.21
N ARG A 470 7.96 31.58 2.55
CA ARG A 470 7.99 32.30 3.85
C ARG A 470 6.81 33.24 4.04
N GLN A 471 6.34 33.88 2.97
CA GLN A 471 5.18 34.79 3.02
C GLN A 471 3.88 34.05 3.32
N LEU A 472 3.75 32.76 2.94
CA LEU A 472 2.57 31.93 3.28
C LEU A 472 2.58 31.46 4.74
N LEU A 473 3.72 31.60 5.43
CA LEU A 473 3.97 31.12 6.79
C LEU A 473 3.91 32.21 7.85
N ASP A 474 3.75 33.46 7.44
CA ASP A 474 3.83 34.61 8.33
C ASP A 474 2.57 34.75 9.18
N VAL A 475 2.45 33.89 10.20
CA VAL A 475 1.52 34.06 11.32
C VAL A 475 2.24 34.92 12.35
N SER A 476 2.11 36.23 12.19
CA SER A 476 2.97 37.23 12.83
C SER A 476 2.73 37.42 14.34
N ARG A 477 1.76 36.71 14.97
CA ARG A 477 1.52 36.75 16.43
C ARG A 477 1.19 35.39 17.04
N ALA A 478 1.81 35.06 18.17
CA ALA A 478 1.59 33.82 18.92
C ALA A 478 0.11 33.58 19.31
N ASP A 479 -0.63 34.65 19.58
CA ASP A 479 -2.05 34.56 19.93
C ASP A 479 -2.98 34.30 18.74
N GLU A 480 -2.59 34.73 17.53
CA GLU A 480 -3.29 34.36 16.29
C GLU A 480 -3.11 32.89 15.98
N LEU A 481 -1.89 32.36 16.17
CA LEU A 481 -1.63 30.94 16.04
C LEU A 481 -2.45 30.11 17.05
N ARG A 482 -2.52 30.53 18.31
CA ARG A 482 -3.36 29.84 19.33
C ARG A 482 -4.83 29.81 18.93
N ARG A 483 -5.38 30.94 18.47
CA ARG A 483 -6.77 31.02 17.99
C ARG A 483 -6.99 30.14 16.75
N GLY A 484 -6.07 30.19 15.78
CA GLY A 484 -6.07 29.35 14.59
C GLY A 484 -6.04 27.87 14.91
N LEU A 485 -5.21 27.43 15.86
CA LEU A 485 -5.12 26.05 16.31
C LEU A 485 -6.39 25.56 17.02
N ARG A 486 -7.05 26.41 17.81
CA ARG A 486 -8.34 26.07 18.44
C ARG A 486 -9.41 25.85 17.37
N ALA A 487 -9.54 26.79 16.43
CA ALA A 487 -10.49 26.68 15.32
C ALA A 487 -10.20 25.45 14.44
N LYS A 488 -8.92 25.21 14.13
CA LYS A 488 -8.46 24.02 13.39
C LYS A 488 -8.77 22.74 14.14
N THR A 489 -8.62 22.71 15.46
CA THR A 489 -8.95 21.53 16.28
C THR A 489 -10.44 21.22 16.22
N ILE A 490 -11.32 22.22 16.37
CA ILE A 490 -12.77 22.04 16.20
C ILE A 490 -13.08 21.51 14.78
N TYR A 491 -12.47 22.12 13.76
CA TYR A 491 -12.65 21.70 12.38
C TYR A 491 -12.22 20.24 12.17
N ASN A 492 -11.08 19.85 12.75
CA ASN A 492 -10.54 18.49 12.73
C ASN A 492 -11.48 17.50 13.42
N THR A 493 -12.04 17.84 14.58
CA THR A 493 -13.02 17.01 15.29
C THR A 493 -14.25 16.75 14.42
N ILE A 494 -14.78 17.78 13.75
CA ILE A 494 -15.91 17.63 12.83
C ILE A 494 -15.53 16.73 11.64
N SER A 495 -14.34 16.93 11.05
CA SER A 495 -13.87 16.09 9.95
C SER A 495 -13.71 14.62 10.36
N MET A 496 -13.24 14.34 11.58
CA MET A 496 -13.17 12.99 12.14
C MET A 496 -14.56 12.40 12.40
N ALA A 497 -15.49 13.19 12.92
CA ALA A 497 -16.87 12.75 13.12
C ALA A 497 -17.54 12.39 11.77
N LEU A 498 -17.34 13.21 10.74
CA LEU A 498 -17.81 12.92 9.38
C LEU A 498 -17.14 11.68 8.77
N PHE A 499 -15.83 11.51 8.99
CA PHE A 499 -15.10 10.31 8.58
C PHE A 499 -15.72 9.04 9.15
N LEU A 500 -16.04 9.06 10.46
CA LEU A 500 -16.65 7.94 11.16
C LEU A 500 -18.11 7.74 10.71
N LEU A 501 -18.88 8.82 10.61
CA LEU A 501 -20.28 8.80 10.18
C LEU A 501 -20.43 8.18 8.78
N VAL A 502 -19.62 8.60 7.81
CA VAL A 502 -19.67 8.05 6.43
C VAL A 502 -19.31 6.56 6.42
N ARG A 503 -18.29 6.15 7.16
CA ARG A 503 -17.88 4.73 7.20
C ARG A 503 -18.88 3.86 7.95
N TRP A 504 -19.49 4.38 9.02
CA TRP A 504 -20.56 3.71 9.73
C TRP A 504 -21.84 3.63 8.88
N ALA A 505 -22.23 4.70 8.18
CA ALA A 505 -23.38 4.68 7.28
C ALA A 505 -23.19 3.65 6.15
N PHE A 506 -21.99 3.55 5.58
CA PHE A 506 -21.65 2.47 4.65
C PHE A 506 -21.81 1.09 5.29
N PHE A 507 -21.26 0.90 6.49
CA PHE A 507 -21.36 -0.35 7.25
C PHE A 507 -22.81 -0.73 7.54
N LEU A 508 -23.63 0.22 7.99
CA LEU A 508 -25.07 0.07 8.20
C LEU A 508 -25.79 -0.41 6.93
N CYS A 509 -25.55 0.24 5.79
CA CYS A 509 -26.16 -0.18 4.53
C CYS A 509 -25.75 -1.61 4.13
N VAL A 510 -24.47 -1.96 4.33
CA VAL A 510 -23.99 -3.34 4.09
C VAL A 510 -24.64 -4.33 5.05
N THR A 511 -24.79 -3.97 6.33
CA THR A 511 -25.52 -4.78 7.33
C THR A 511 -26.96 -5.00 6.89
N VAL A 512 -27.68 -3.96 6.47
CA VAL A 512 -29.06 -4.08 5.97
C VAL A 512 -29.15 -5.02 4.77
N VAL A 513 -28.23 -4.92 3.80
CA VAL A 513 -28.21 -5.81 2.64
C VAL A 513 -28.00 -7.28 3.04
N TYR A 514 -27.11 -7.57 3.99
CA TYR A 514 -26.89 -8.93 4.46
C TYR A 514 -28.02 -9.45 5.36
N LEU A 515 -28.64 -8.60 6.19
CA LEU A 515 -29.83 -8.98 6.96
C LEU A 515 -31.00 -9.32 6.03
N ALA A 516 -31.21 -8.55 4.96
CA ALA A 516 -32.21 -8.89 3.93
C ALA A 516 -31.89 -10.21 3.23
N ALA A 517 -30.61 -10.51 3.00
CA ALA A 517 -30.19 -11.79 2.43
C ALA A 517 -30.45 -12.98 3.36
N ILE A 518 -30.37 -12.76 4.68
CA ILE A 518 -30.70 -13.74 5.71
C ILE A 518 -32.23 -13.97 5.75
N ASP A 519 -33.03 -12.92 5.64
CA ASP A 519 -34.50 -13.04 5.63
C ASP A 519 -35.02 -13.90 4.46
N VAL A 520 -34.50 -13.68 3.25
CA VAL A 520 -34.88 -14.48 2.06
C VAL A 520 -34.15 -15.82 1.97
N TRP A 521 -33.29 -16.14 2.93
CA TRP A 521 -32.45 -17.35 2.93
C TRP A 521 -33.29 -18.63 2.80
N GLY A 522 -34.44 -18.71 3.48
CA GLY A 522 -35.31 -19.89 3.44
C GLY A 522 -35.76 -20.28 2.02
N SER A 523 -35.83 -19.31 1.10
CA SER A 523 -36.24 -19.53 -0.29
C SER A 523 -35.07 -19.68 -1.27
N LEU A 524 -34.01 -18.88 -1.12
CA LEU A 524 -32.91 -18.77 -2.08
C LEU A 524 -31.61 -19.44 -1.61
N GLY A 525 -31.51 -19.82 -0.34
CA GLY A 525 -30.31 -20.40 0.27
C GLY A 525 -29.03 -19.63 -0.04
N ALA A 526 -27.96 -20.34 -0.39
CA ALA A 526 -26.64 -19.75 -0.67
C ALA A 526 -26.65 -18.71 -1.81
N PHE A 527 -27.65 -18.75 -2.69
CA PHE A 527 -27.80 -17.78 -3.77
C PHE A 527 -28.15 -16.37 -3.23
N ALA A 528 -28.91 -16.27 -2.14
CA ALA A 528 -29.24 -14.97 -1.52
C ALA A 528 -27.98 -14.20 -1.12
N VAL A 529 -27.04 -14.88 -0.46
CA VAL A 529 -25.79 -14.25 0.01
C VAL A 529 -24.86 -13.96 -1.16
N ALA A 530 -24.78 -14.84 -2.15
CA ALA A 530 -24.03 -14.60 -3.38
C ALA A 530 -24.52 -13.32 -4.10
N LEU A 531 -25.84 -13.17 -4.22
CA LEU A 531 -26.49 -11.99 -4.80
C LEU A 531 -26.21 -10.74 -3.94
N ALA A 532 -26.37 -10.84 -2.61
CA ALA A 532 -26.07 -9.75 -1.68
C ALA A 532 -24.62 -9.28 -1.78
N THR A 533 -23.66 -10.20 -1.88
CA THR A 533 -22.25 -9.85 -2.08
C THR A 533 -22.02 -9.14 -3.42
N ALA A 534 -22.66 -9.59 -4.51
CA ALA A 534 -22.59 -8.89 -5.79
C ALA A 534 -23.20 -7.47 -5.71
N VAL A 535 -24.34 -7.32 -5.03
CA VAL A 535 -24.97 -6.03 -4.75
C VAL A 535 -24.04 -5.13 -3.93
N VAL A 536 -23.39 -5.65 -2.87
CA VAL A 536 -22.44 -4.89 -2.06
C VAL A 536 -21.26 -4.38 -2.88
N VAL A 537 -20.75 -5.16 -3.84
CA VAL A 537 -19.65 -4.72 -4.72
C VAL A 537 -20.09 -3.51 -5.56
N VAL A 538 -21.26 -3.57 -6.18
CA VAL A 538 -21.82 -2.46 -6.98
C VAL A 538 -22.16 -1.26 -6.10
N PHE A 539 -22.82 -1.50 -4.97
CA PHE A 539 -23.16 -0.50 -3.97
C PHE A 539 -21.92 0.21 -3.43
N THR A 540 -20.82 -0.51 -3.21
CA THR A 540 -19.55 0.10 -2.76
C THR A 540 -19.07 1.15 -3.75
N VAL A 541 -19.13 0.88 -5.05
CA VAL A 541 -18.77 1.87 -6.08
C VAL A 541 -19.73 3.05 -6.04
N ALA A 542 -21.04 2.79 -6.10
CA ALA A 542 -22.07 3.83 -6.12
C ALA A 542 -22.01 4.74 -4.89
N TYR A 543 -21.93 4.17 -3.70
CA TYR A 543 -21.83 4.87 -2.42
C TYR A 543 -20.61 5.78 -2.37
N ASN A 544 -19.43 5.25 -2.71
CA ASN A 544 -18.20 6.05 -2.63
C ASN A 544 -18.11 7.11 -3.73
N VAL A 545 -18.72 6.89 -4.90
CA VAL A 545 -18.90 7.94 -5.92
C VAL A 545 -19.82 9.03 -5.42
N LEU A 546 -20.94 8.68 -4.75
CA LEU A 546 -21.86 9.65 -4.17
C LEU A 546 -21.17 10.48 -3.09
N VAL A 547 -20.49 9.84 -2.14
CA VAL A 547 -19.71 10.52 -1.09
C VAL A 547 -18.69 11.46 -1.71
N ASP A 548 -17.92 11.00 -2.69
CA ASP A 548 -16.95 11.86 -3.38
C ASP A 548 -17.61 13.08 -3.99
N ARG A 549 -18.73 12.92 -4.70
CA ARG A 549 -19.46 14.03 -5.33
C ARG A 549 -20.01 15.02 -4.31
N LEU A 550 -20.51 14.55 -3.18
CA LEU A 550 -21.01 15.39 -2.09
C LEU A 550 -19.90 16.25 -1.47
N PHE A 551 -18.69 15.69 -1.32
CA PHE A 551 -17.57 16.37 -0.69
C PHE A 551 -16.64 17.09 -1.68
N ARG A 552 -16.76 16.84 -2.98
CA ARG A 552 -15.95 17.46 -4.05
C ARG A 552 -15.92 18.99 -4.01
N PRO A 553 -17.04 19.72 -3.73
CA PRO A 553 -17.01 21.18 -3.62
C PRO A 553 -16.08 21.73 -2.54
N LEU A 554 -15.55 20.87 -1.65
CA LEU A 554 -14.56 21.27 -0.66
C LEU A 554 -13.12 21.30 -1.20
N GLN A 555 -12.84 20.69 -2.36
CA GLN A 555 -11.53 20.78 -2.98
C GLN A 555 -11.20 22.24 -3.32
N ALA A 556 -10.03 22.68 -2.87
CA ALA A 556 -9.48 24.00 -3.18
C ALA A 556 -8.40 23.90 -4.27
N LEU A 557 -8.56 24.66 -5.35
CA LEU A 557 -7.52 24.92 -6.35
C LEU A 557 -6.84 26.25 -5.98
N VAL A 558 -5.58 26.20 -5.56
CA VAL A 558 -4.86 27.35 -5.01
C VAL A 558 -3.46 27.43 -5.64
N PRO A 559 -3.33 27.88 -6.91
CA PRO A 559 -2.04 27.87 -7.62
C PRO A 559 -1.00 28.79 -6.98
N GLN A 560 -1.46 29.91 -6.40
CA GLN A 560 -0.59 30.86 -5.68
C GLN A 560 -0.24 30.39 -4.25
N GLY A 561 -0.91 29.35 -3.77
CA GLY A 561 -0.78 28.81 -2.43
C GLY A 561 -1.57 29.54 -1.35
N CYS A 562 -1.79 28.85 -0.24
CA CYS A 562 -2.30 29.43 1.00
C CYS A 562 -1.64 28.76 2.21
N SER A 563 -1.74 29.39 3.38
CA SER A 563 -1.29 28.77 4.63
C SER A 563 -2.13 27.56 5.00
N ILE A 564 -1.55 26.58 5.71
CA ILE A 564 -2.30 25.48 6.34
C ILE A 564 -3.31 25.95 7.41
N TYR A 565 -3.28 27.22 7.81
CA TYR A 565 -4.29 27.82 8.69
C TYR A 565 -5.46 28.47 7.93
N ASN A 566 -5.40 28.49 6.59
CA ASN A 566 -6.48 29.02 5.77
C ASN A 566 -7.63 28.00 5.65
N ARG A 567 -8.88 28.50 5.71
CA ARG A 567 -10.08 27.66 5.55
C ARG A 567 -10.13 26.91 4.21
N ALA A 568 -9.53 27.43 3.15
CA ALA A 568 -9.44 26.74 1.86
C ALA A 568 -8.68 25.40 1.99
N PHE A 569 -7.54 25.40 2.70
CA PHE A 569 -6.81 24.16 2.99
C PHE A 569 -7.63 23.22 3.87
N TRP A 570 -8.29 23.72 4.92
CA TRP A 570 -9.10 22.88 5.80
C TRP A 570 -10.24 22.19 5.04
N ARG A 571 -10.91 22.90 4.13
CA ARG A 571 -11.91 22.31 3.22
C ARG A 571 -11.31 21.19 2.37
N HIS A 572 -10.15 21.45 1.77
CA HIS A 572 -9.46 20.47 0.94
C HIS A 572 -9.06 19.23 1.76
N GLU A 573 -8.49 19.40 2.94
CA GLU A 573 -8.08 18.32 3.83
C GLU A 573 -9.29 17.48 4.32
N ARG A 574 -10.45 18.11 4.57
CA ARG A 574 -11.69 17.37 4.86
C ARG A 574 -12.13 16.50 3.70
N PHE A 575 -11.98 16.98 2.47
CA PHE A 575 -12.28 16.17 1.29
C PHE A 575 -11.40 14.92 1.23
N TRP A 576 -10.09 15.05 1.44
CA TRP A 576 -9.17 13.91 1.52
C TRP A 576 -9.57 12.93 2.62
N LYS A 577 -9.87 13.44 3.81
CA LYS A 577 -10.23 12.63 4.98
C LYS A 577 -11.48 11.79 4.74
N VAL A 578 -12.56 12.43 4.30
CA VAL A 578 -13.87 11.79 4.19
C VAL A 578 -13.91 10.81 3.03
N SER A 579 -13.37 11.22 1.87
CA SER A 579 -13.33 10.39 0.66
C SER A 579 -12.39 9.20 0.84
N THR A 580 -12.69 8.06 0.20
CA THR A 580 -11.75 6.94 0.14
C THR A 580 -11.59 6.45 -1.28
N LEU A 581 -10.36 6.05 -1.63
CA LEU A 581 -9.98 5.52 -2.93
C LEU A 581 -9.59 4.04 -2.89
N THR A 582 -9.58 3.43 -1.71
CA THR A 582 -9.11 2.05 -1.52
C THR A 582 -9.92 1.04 -2.35
N TYR A 583 -11.23 1.26 -2.51
CA TYR A 583 -12.09 0.39 -3.31
C TYR A 583 -11.73 0.40 -4.81
N VAL A 584 -11.16 1.50 -5.32
CA VAL A 584 -10.81 1.63 -6.74
C VAL A 584 -9.65 0.70 -7.12
N LEU A 585 -8.79 0.35 -6.14
CA LEU A 585 -7.70 -0.61 -6.33
C LEU A 585 -8.21 -2.02 -6.69
N ALA A 586 -9.45 -2.35 -6.34
CA ALA A 586 -10.07 -3.62 -6.72
C ALA A 586 -10.26 -3.77 -8.25
N PHE A 587 -10.20 -2.65 -8.98
CA PHE A 587 -10.45 -2.56 -10.42
C PHE A 587 -9.17 -2.34 -11.26
N ASN A 588 -7.98 -2.45 -10.65
CA ASN A 588 -6.71 -2.33 -11.37
C ASN A 588 -6.66 -3.26 -12.59
N GLY A 589 -6.27 -2.71 -13.74
CA GLY A 589 -6.22 -3.42 -15.01
C GLY A 589 -7.58 -3.68 -15.67
N THR A 590 -8.65 -3.01 -15.25
CA THR A 590 -9.97 -3.17 -15.86
C THR A 590 -10.44 -1.87 -16.51
N PRO A 591 -11.21 -1.92 -17.61
CA PRO A 591 -11.78 -0.72 -18.22
C PRO A 591 -12.83 -0.07 -17.32
N LEU A 592 -13.40 -0.81 -16.36
CA LEU A 592 -14.34 -0.32 -15.36
C LEU A 592 -13.71 0.77 -14.49
N LYS A 593 -12.40 0.68 -14.21
CA LYS A 593 -11.68 1.68 -13.41
C LYS A 593 -11.77 3.08 -14.05
N ASN A 594 -11.69 3.16 -15.38
CA ASN A 594 -11.84 4.42 -16.11
C ASN A 594 -13.26 4.99 -16.03
N VAL A 595 -14.28 4.12 -16.02
CA VAL A 595 -15.68 4.55 -15.79
C VAL A 595 -15.82 5.15 -14.39
N ILE A 596 -15.25 4.48 -13.38
CA ILE A 596 -15.23 4.97 -12.00
C ILE A 596 -14.51 6.33 -11.93
N TRP A 597 -13.37 6.49 -12.61
CA TRP A 597 -12.67 7.78 -12.65
C TRP A 597 -13.52 8.92 -13.23
N ARG A 598 -14.25 8.67 -14.32
CA ARG A 598 -15.20 9.66 -14.88
C ARG A 598 -16.33 9.98 -13.92
N LEU A 599 -16.89 8.98 -13.23
CA LEU A 599 -17.92 9.20 -12.22
C LEU A 599 -17.41 10.05 -11.04
N LEU A 600 -16.13 9.89 -10.71
CA LEU A 600 -15.36 10.67 -9.74
C LEU A 600 -14.90 12.04 -10.27
N GLY A 601 -15.35 12.45 -11.45
CA GLY A 601 -15.13 13.80 -12.00
C GLY A 601 -13.77 14.01 -12.67
N MET A 602 -12.98 12.95 -12.86
CA MET A 602 -11.73 13.00 -13.60
C MET A 602 -11.99 13.05 -15.10
N ARG A 603 -11.23 13.88 -15.82
CA ARG A 603 -11.23 13.91 -17.29
C ARG A 603 -10.25 12.84 -17.78
N ILE A 604 -10.77 11.68 -18.19
CA ILE A 604 -9.96 10.56 -18.64
C ILE A 604 -10.43 10.03 -20.00
N GLY A 605 -9.47 9.91 -20.92
CA GLY A 605 -9.66 9.48 -22.30
C GLY A 605 -10.03 8.01 -22.49
N ARG A 606 -10.25 7.62 -23.74
CA ARG A 606 -10.62 6.27 -24.18
C ARG A 606 -9.41 5.35 -24.11
N GLN A 607 -9.67 4.06 -23.90
CA GLN A 607 -8.66 2.99 -23.92
C GLN A 607 -7.44 3.19 -22.99
N VAL A 608 -7.56 4.02 -21.95
CA VAL A 608 -6.50 4.17 -20.94
C VAL A 608 -6.32 2.85 -20.18
N PHE A 609 -5.09 2.37 -20.09
CA PHE A 609 -4.74 1.25 -19.22
C PHE A 609 -4.31 1.78 -17.86
N ASP A 610 -4.99 1.39 -16.79
CA ASP A 610 -4.66 1.79 -15.42
C ASP A 610 -4.50 0.58 -14.49
N ASP A 611 -3.25 0.32 -14.08
CA ASP A 611 -2.90 -0.79 -13.22
C ASP A 611 -2.59 -0.43 -11.76
N GLY A 612 -2.73 0.84 -11.38
CA GLY A 612 -2.37 1.25 -10.03
C GLY A 612 -2.34 2.73 -9.75
N LEU A 613 -2.99 3.56 -10.60
CA LEU A 613 -3.08 4.99 -10.38
C LEU A 613 -3.65 5.33 -9.01
N ARG A 614 -2.95 6.22 -8.30
CA ARG A 614 -3.46 6.97 -7.16
C ARG A 614 -3.52 8.45 -7.52
N VAL A 615 -4.72 9.01 -7.44
CA VAL A 615 -5.00 10.41 -7.80
C VAL A 615 -5.93 11.04 -6.74
N PRO A 616 -5.38 11.76 -5.75
CA PRO A 616 -6.19 12.39 -4.72
C PRO A 616 -7.18 13.42 -5.29
N GLU A 617 -6.71 14.36 -6.13
CA GLU A 617 -7.53 15.42 -6.74
C GLU A 617 -8.01 15.07 -8.15
N ARG A 618 -8.96 14.14 -8.24
CA ARG A 618 -9.52 13.65 -9.51
C ARG A 618 -9.97 14.78 -10.45
N SER A 619 -10.66 15.80 -9.93
CA SER A 619 -11.19 16.92 -10.72
C SER A 619 -10.14 17.90 -11.24
N PHE A 620 -8.89 17.79 -10.81
CA PHE A 620 -7.77 18.62 -11.26
C PHE A 620 -6.89 17.91 -12.29
N THR A 621 -7.13 16.62 -12.52
CA THR A 621 -6.35 15.79 -13.44
C THR A 621 -7.07 15.59 -14.77
N THR A 622 -6.34 15.78 -15.87
CA THR A 622 -6.76 15.40 -17.23
C THR A 622 -5.79 14.37 -17.80
N ILE A 623 -6.32 13.26 -18.33
CA ILE A 623 -5.55 12.21 -19.02
C ILE A 623 -6.16 11.96 -20.40
N GLY A 624 -5.33 12.01 -21.44
CA GLY A 624 -5.70 11.76 -22.82
C GLY A 624 -6.06 10.31 -23.13
N ASP A 625 -6.31 10.03 -24.41
CA ASP A 625 -6.64 8.70 -24.90
C ASP A 625 -5.41 7.79 -24.93
N HIS A 626 -5.59 6.46 -24.84
CA HIS A 626 -4.54 5.45 -25.01
C HIS A 626 -3.35 5.53 -24.02
N CYS A 627 -3.46 6.27 -22.93
CA CYS A 627 -2.39 6.34 -21.93
C CYS A 627 -2.21 5.01 -21.19
N THR A 628 -0.97 4.76 -20.76
CA THR A 628 -0.57 3.57 -20.00
C THR A 628 -0.06 3.98 -18.62
N ILE A 629 -0.74 3.52 -17.57
CA ILE A 629 -0.45 3.89 -16.18
C ILE A 629 -0.10 2.64 -15.39
N ASN A 630 1.16 2.53 -14.97
CA ASN A 630 1.68 1.36 -14.27
C ASN A 630 1.30 1.33 -12.78
N VAL A 631 1.59 0.19 -12.17
CA VAL A 631 1.44 -0.06 -10.74
C VAL A 631 2.14 1.04 -9.93
N ASP A 632 1.50 1.48 -8.85
CA ASP A 632 2.04 2.44 -7.88
C ASP A 632 2.25 3.88 -8.39
N THR A 633 1.78 4.19 -9.60
CA THR A 633 1.86 5.56 -10.15
C THR A 633 1.02 6.54 -9.33
N ILE A 634 1.58 7.71 -9.04
CA ILE A 634 0.90 8.80 -8.32
C ILE A 634 0.79 10.03 -9.22
N ILE A 635 -0.42 10.58 -9.32
CA ILE A 635 -0.67 11.91 -9.88
C ILE A 635 -1.21 12.77 -8.74
N GLN A 636 -0.41 13.73 -8.27
CA GLN A 636 -0.75 14.57 -7.12
C GLN A 636 -0.81 16.04 -7.54
N CYS A 637 -2.02 16.61 -7.53
CA CYS A 637 -2.28 17.99 -7.96
C CYS A 637 -2.06 19.00 -6.84
N HIS A 638 -1.30 18.62 -5.81
CA HIS A 638 -0.97 19.50 -4.70
C HIS A 638 0.43 19.28 -4.15
N SER A 639 0.88 20.23 -3.36
CA SER A 639 2.03 20.11 -2.47
C SER A 639 1.73 20.81 -1.16
N GLN A 640 2.11 20.18 -0.06
CA GLN A 640 2.17 20.79 1.24
C GLN A 640 3.65 20.93 1.58
N GLU A 641 4.19 22.14 1.66
CA GLU A 641 5.61 22.41 1.90
C GLU A 641 5.73 23.38 3.08
N ASP A 642 6.29 22.89 4.18
CA ASP A 642 6.67 23.70 5.35
C ASP A 642 5.54 24.54 5.98
N GLY A 643 4.26 24.19 5.74
CA GLY A 643 3.08 24.93 6.21
C GLY A 643 2.38 25.79 5.15
N GLY A 644 2.90 25.81 3.92
CA GLY A 644 2.19 26.26 2.73
C GLY A 644 1.50 25.09 2.03
N PHE A 645 0.29 25.33 1.53
CA PHE A 645 -0.46 24.42 0.66
C PHE A 645 -0.61 25.06 -0.72
N LYS A 646 -0.24 24.33 -1.77
CA LYS A 646 -0.42 24.73 -3.17
C LYS A 646 -1.12 23.63 -3.91
N SER A 647 -2.00 23.98 -4.84
CA SER A 647 -2.62 23.02 -5.73
C SER A 647 -2.84 23.60 -7.10
N ASP A 648 -2.58 22.80 -8.12
CA ASP A 648 -2.74 23.18 -9.52
C ASP A 648 -3.09 21.96 -10.38
N ARG A 649 -3.55 22.20 -11.61
CA ARG A 649 -3.98 21.16 -12.53
C ARG A 649 -2.80 20.35 -13.07
N ILE A 650 -3.10 19.13 -13.49
CA ILE A 650 -2.17 18.27 -14.22
C ILE A 650 -2.84 17.85 -15.53
N VAL A 651 -2.11 17.96 -16.64
CA VAL A 651 -2.56 17.54 -17.96
C VAL A 651 -1.59 16.51 -18.52
N ILE A 652 -2.11 15.32 -18.85
CA ILE A 652 -1.36 14.26 -19.51
C ILE A 652 -1.98 14.06 -20.89
N GLY A 653 -1.17 14.29 -21.94
CA GLY A 653 -1.54 14.08 -23.34
C GLY A 653 -1.92 12.64 -23.67
N ALA A 654 -2.33 12.40 -24.92
CA ALA A 654 -2.69 11.08 -25.41
C ALA A 654 -1.45 10.19 -25.61
N GLY A 655 -1.59 8.87 -25.44
CA GLY A 655 -0.52 7.89 -25.65
C GLY A 655 0.62 7.95 -24.65
N CYS A 656 0.50 8.74 -23.58
CA CYS A 656 1.57 8.85 -22.58
C CYS A 656 1.72 7.58 -21.75
N THR A 657 2.96 7.25 -21.36
CA THR A 657 3.27 6.14 -20.45
C THR A 657 3.86 6.65 -19.15
N LEU A 658 3.26 6.27 -18.01
CA LEU A 658 3.82 6.48 -16.68
C LEU A 658 4.35 5.15 -16.13
N GLY A 659 5.65 5.08 -15.84
CA GLY A 659 6.36 3.89 -15.37
C GLY A 659 5.98 3.46 -13.94
N VAL A 660 6.48 2.29 -13.52
CA VAL A 660 6.15 1.72 -12.20
C VAL A 660 6.59 2.68 -11.09
N SER A 661 5.70 3.03 -10.16
CA SER A 661 5.97 4.01 -9.09
C SER A 661 6.41 5.40 -9.57
N ALA A 662 6.07 5.78 -10.80
CA ALA A 662 6.27 7.15 -11.27
C ALA A 662 5.40 8.13 -10.47
N PHE A 663 5.89 9.35 -10.28
CA PHE A 663 5.21 10.39 -9.52
C PHE A 663 5.15 11.68 -10.35
N VAL A 664 3.94 12.14 -10.65
CA VAL A 664 3.67 13.41 -11.34
C VAL A 664 3.14 14.42 -10.34
N HIS A 665 3.84 15.55 -10.21
CA HIS A 665 3.50 16.60 -9.25
C HIS A 665 2.63 17.71 -9.88
N TYR A 666 2.14 18.63 -9.05
CA TYR A 666 1.17 19.65 -9.47
C TYR A 666 1.71 20.62 -10.52
N GLY A 667 0.82 21.14 -11.36
CA GLY A 667 1.15 22.14 -12.38
C GLY A 667 1.88 21.57 -13.60
N VAL A 668 1.96 20.24 -13.72
CA VAL A 668 2.66 19.57 -14.83
C VAL A 668 1.78 19.44 -16.07
N THR A 669 2.39 19.62 -17.24
CA THR A 669 1.83 19.21 -18.53
C THR A 669 2.74 18.20 -19.22
N MET A 670 2.20 17.09 -19.68
CA MET A 670 2.90 16.12 -20.54
C MET A 670 2.31 16.14 -21.95
N GLY A 671 3.15 16.38 -22.96
CA GLY A 671 2.75 16.29 -24.36
C GLY A 671 2.47 14.86 -24.82
N ASP A 672 1.78 14.71 -25.95
CA ASP A 672 1.34 13.41 -26.47
C ASP A 672 2.51 12.44 -26.70
N GLY A 673 2.32 11.17 -26.33
CA GLY A 673 3.29 10.09 -26.47
C GLY A 673 4.48 10.19 -25.50
N ALA A 674 4.47 11.13 -24.55
CA ALA A 674 5.56 11.28 -23.60
C ALA A 674 5.65 10.08 -22.62
N VAL A 675 6.87 9.73 -22.22
CA VAL A 675 7.15 8.59 -21.35
C VAL A 675 7.89 9.08 -20.10
N LEU A 676 7.29 8.83 -18.94
CA LEU A 676 7.95 9.02 -17.65
C LEU A 676 8.42 7.66 -17.12
N ALA A 677 9.73 7.48 -16.99
CA ALA A 677 10.34 6.20 -16.64
C ALA A 677 9.98 5.75 -15.20
N THR A 678 10.28 4.48 -14.94
CA THR A 678 10.09 3.83 -13.63
C THR A 678 10.68 4.65 -12.49
N SER A 679 9.95 4.73 -11.38
CA SER A 679 10.27 5.47 -10.15
C SER A 679 10.69 6.94 -10.32
N SER A 680 10.35 7.55 -11.46
CA SER A 680 10.75 8.92 -11.74
C SER A 680 9.84 9.94 -11.06
N PHE A 681 10.39 11.08 -10.67
CA PHE A 681 9.66 12.17 -10.01
C PHE A 681 9.65 13.41 -10.90
N LEU A 682 8.53 13.64 -11.57
CA LEU A 682 8.31 14.79 -12.43
C LEU A 682 7.92 15.99 -11.57
N MET A 683 8.80 17.00 -11.58
CA MET A 683 8.73 18.14 -10.67
C MET A 683 7.54 19.05 -10.96
N LYS A 684 7.15 19.81 -9.94
CA LYS A 684 6.06 20.80 -10.04
C LYS A 684 6.32 21.79 -11.17
N GLY A 685 5.31 22.05 -12.00
CA GLY A 685 5.39 23.04 -13.08
C GLY A 685 6.18 22.61 -14.32
N GLU A 686 6.68 21.38 -14.38
CA GLU A 686 7.41 20.89 -15.55
C GLU A 686 6.50 20.68 -16.76
N GLU A 687 7.01 20.99 -17.94
CA GLU A 687 6.36 20.75 -19.23
C GLU A 687 7.19 19.72 -20.01
N MET A 688 6.70 18.48 -20.11
CA MET A 688 7.34 17.45 -20.92
C MET A 688 6.93 17.59 -22.38
N PRO A 689 7.88 17.73 -23.33
CA PRO A 689 7.55 17.78 -24.74
C PRO A 689 6.88 16.48 -25.23
N PRO A 690 6.09 16.54 -26.32
CA PRO A 690 5.54 15.36 -26.96
C PRO A 690 6.65 14.34 -27.30
N LYS A 691 6.37 13.05 -27.09
CA LYS A 691 7.27 11.92 -27.33
C LYS A 691 8.59 11.93 -26.55
N ALA A 692 8.78 12.88 -25.63
CA ALA A 692 9.97 12.92 -24.80
C ALA A 692 9.97 11.76 -23.80
N VAL A 693 11.16 11.21 -23.54
CA VAL A 693 11.37 10.17 -22.53
C VAL A 693 12.15 10.78 -21.39
N TRP A 694 11.55 10.91 -20.22
CA TRP A 694 12.20 11.46 -19.03
C TRP A 694 12.31 10.41 -17.94
N GLY A 695 13.36 10.49 -17.16
CA GLY A 695 13.53 9.65 -15.99
C GLY A 695 14.48 10.25 -14.99
N GLY A 696 14.37 9.78 -13.75
CA GLY A 696 15.14 10.34 -12.65
C GLY A 696 14.31 10.82 -11.49
N ASN A 697 14.96 11.07 -10.36
CA ASN A 697 14.41 11.84 -9.26
C ASN A 697 15.39 12.98 -8.91
N PRO A 698 15.15 14.21 -9.36
CA PRO A 698 14.05 14.64 -10.24
C PRO A 698 14.19 14.09 -11.67
N ALA A 699 13.08 14.01 -12.40
CA ALA A 699 13.05 13.50 -13.76
C ALA A 699 13.66 14.52 -14.73
N THR A 700 14.53 14.06 -15.60
CA THR A 700 15.12 14.85 -16.70
C THR A 700 15.05 14.06 -17.99
N GLU A 701 15.22 14.73 -19.12
CA GLU A 701 15.28 14.06 -20.43
C GLU A 701 16.36 12.97 -20.44
N MET A 702 15.95 11.78 -20.87
CA MET A 702 16.82 10.65 -21.11
C MET A 702 17.09 10.58 -22.60
N ARG A 703 18.35 10.36 -22.97
CA ARG A 703 18.64 9.79 -24.30
C ARG A 703 17.98 8.42 -24.36
N GLU A 704 17.34 8.06 -25.48
CA GLU A 704 16.79 6.72 -25.72
C GLU A 704 17.77 5.68 -25.15
N HIS A 705 17.38 5.04 -24.05
CA HIS A 705 18.30 4.17 -23.34
C HIS A 705 18.39 2.86 -24.11
N SER A 706 19.60 2.31 -24.15
CA SER A 706 19.93 0.97 -24.64
C SER A 706 19.01 -0.14 -24.11
N GLY A 707 18.26 0.08 -23.03
CA GLY A 707 17.25 -0.82 -22.49
C GLY A 707 16.03 -1.03 -23.40
N ASP A 708 15.50 0.01 -24.07
CA ASP A 708 14.40 -0.16 -25.02
C ASP A 708 14.88 -0.85 -26.31
N LEU A 709 16.13 -0.59 -26.72
CA LEU A 709 16.83 -1.35 -27.76
C LEU A 709 17.08 -2.81 -27.34
N HIS A 710 17.40 -3.06 -26.07
CA HIS A 710 17.60 -4.40 -25.53
C HIS A 710 16.28 -5.17 -25.39
N ALA A 711 15.18 -4.50 -25.02
CA ALA A 711 13.84 -5.08 -25.06
C ALA A 711 13.49 -5.49 -26.48
N ARG A 712 13.66 -4.58 -27.45
CA ARG A 712 13.48 -4.89 -28.88
C ARG A 712 14.35 -6.08 -29.30
N LYS A 713 15.64 -6.07 -28.97
CA LYS A 713 16.57 -7.16 -29.30
C LYS A 713 16.22 -8.49 -28.63
N VAL A 714 15.87 -8.51 -27.34
CA VAL A 714 15.48 -9.73 -26.62
C VAL A 714 14.15 -10.26 -27.13
N ILE A 715 13.21 -9.38 -27.48
CA ILE A 715 11.93 -9.74 -28.09
C ILE A 715 12.17 -10.29 -29.50
N GLU A 716 12.99 -9.63 -30.31
CA GLU A 716 13.41 -10.07 -31.66
C GLU A 716 14.15 -11.41 -31.61
N ASP A 717 15.11 -11.59 -30.70
CA ASP A 717 15.85 -12.85 -30.50
C ASP A 717 14.92 -13.97 -30.01
N SER A 718 13.93 -13.64 -29.16
CA SER A 718 12.91 -14.60 -28.70
C SER A 718 11.90 -14.96 -29.81
N LEU A 719 11.52 -14.01 -30.66
CA LEU A 719 10.70 -14.25 -31.85
C LEU A 719 11.46 -15.08 -32.89
N ALA A 720 12.74 -14.79 -33.13
CA ALA A 720 13.60 -15.54 -34.02
C ALA A 720 13.80 -16.98 -33.55
N ALA A 721 13.93 -17.22 -32.24
CA ALA A 721 14.01 -18.56 -31.67
C ALA A 721 12.70 -19.38 -31.79
N VAL A 722 11.55 -18.71 -31.95
CA VAL A 722 10.24 -19.36 -32.18
C VAL A 722 9.99 -19.60 -33.68
N LEU A 723 10.59 -18.79 -34.55
CA LEU A 723 10.45 -18.88 -36.02
C LEU A 723 11.56 -19.69 -36.70
N ALA A 724 12.62 -20.07 -35.98
CA ALA A 724 13.64 -20.99 -36.48
C ALA A 724 13.01 -22.36 -36.76
N PRO A 725 13.10 -22.91 -37.98
CA PRO A 725 12.66 -24.28 -38.25
C PRO A 725 13.48 -25.23 -37.37
N GLY A 726 12.81 -26.12 -36.64
CA GLY A 726 13.50 -27.13 -35.83
C GLY A 726 14.49 -27.91 -36.67
N GLY A 727 15.78 -27.83 -36.31
CA GLY A 727 16.84 -28.67 -36.83
C GLY A 727 16.85 -30.03 -36.16
#